data_AF-A0A163JV53-F1
#
_entry.id   AF-A0A163JV53-F1
#
_cell.length_a   1.000
_cell.length_b   1.000
_cell.length_c   1.000
_cell.angle_alpha   90.00
_cell.angle_beta   90.00
_cell.angle_gamma   90.00
#
_symmetry.space_group_name_H-M   'P 1'
#
loop_
_entity.id
_entity.type
_entity.pdbx_description
1 polymer ?
#
loop_
_entity_poly.entity_id
_entity_poly.type
_entity_poly.pdbx_seq_one_letter_code
_entity_poly.pdbx_strand_id
1 'polypeptide(L)'
;MEALLSLSFDNIASKDTAKIRKGLRQIEGMLAHICLDGSKTKPATPGHRRNQSAINLGEQQNAPKKLGELSEDPAFREFFRLQDGFEWNVTTRVADCLERLLGMGSNGQNDMLILASLSNLQGLLLLHPPSRILFGREVYMNILLDLLDPYNCPAIQSQSILVLVTALLATPQNTRIFEQMDGLLTITSLQSDEETTQSVKVKVLEFLYFYLLPEAPPLSRKLASAFERRGSTDSTKSVTNKNTRSQEEKQRMLGKYIANVDCLFEDMQDSDPFTSVRLKQSTQSHQTSTHTAMGIGAVAEPLVVVTLLFGGAWVNRNKEYRLFDRQRESPSSSRSTSPGSESGRSSVSSSASLLANIDEVPKWRTRELRLFGLRTAVTSPNSRRFKDYFLSRLLRKLPFLVEVWYWALIYWVYQLGRAFSAVTMLEGTVNVARRHALQLIHLEQRLHVFWELSVQHWFLQHPVLLHWTNRTYSFIHIPGTILFLVFLFFYTTMQNRIELPSYHQRNHKSLSPSRNEPHGSPARPKLYEARRRTMATCNLIAFIVFTLWPCMPPRLLSDPDVAGAVGKEARSFGFVDTVHGAEGESSVWTQNKFCNQYAAMPSLHFGYSLLIGLTILSLPLAPQHQRSRVLSVRTPFAGKTMRLRLPSARRLACLIVGIAYPTIILVAIVATANHFVLDAVAGAMVCGLAWTGNRVLLNLLPLEDYFLWCVRIDKPERRAVLFEDGEDDERVLKKGVVVH
;
A
#
# COMPACT_ATOMS: atom_id res chain seq x y z
N MET A 1 33.55 17.20 -25.79
CA MET A 1 32.36 16.47 -26.27
C MET A 1 32.65 15.77 -27.59
N GLU A 2 33.17 16.50 -28.58
CA GLU A 2 33.57 15.98 -29.91
C GLU A 2 34.47 14.72 -29.84
N ALA A 3 35.54 14.70 -29.04
CA ALA A 3 36.40 13.51 -28.91
C ALA A 3 35.66 12.27 -28.38
N LEU A 4 34.67 12.46 -27.49
CA LEU A 4 33.84 11.37 -26.97
C LEU A 4 32.87 10.89 -28.06
N LEU A 5 32.27 11.82 -28.81
CA LEU A 5 31.39 11.50 -29.93
C LEU A 5 32.14 10.75 -31.04
N SER A 6 33.37 11.15 -31.36
CA SER A 6 34.20 10.47 -32.38
C SER A 6 34.39 9.00 -32.02
N LEU A 7 34.84 8.74 -30.79
CA LEU A 7 35.03 7.37 -30.30
C LEU A 7 33.70 6.59 -30.25
N SER A 8 32.60 7.25 -29.90
CA SER A 8 31.29 6.63 -29.83
C SER A 8 30.78 6.26 -31.23
N PHE A 9 31.01 7.12 -32.22
CA PHE A 9 30.64 6.92 -33.61
C PHE A 9 31.42 5.77 -34.24
N ASP A 10 32.73 5.68 -34.01
CA ASP A 10 33.55 4.54 -34.46
C ASP A 10 33.04 3.22 -33.85
N ASN A 11 32.64 3.26 -32.58
CA ASN A 11 32.12 2.09 -31.87
C ASN A 11 30.75 1.63 -32.40
N ILE A 12 29.81 2.54 -32.66
CA ILE A 12 28.49 2.18 -33.22
C ILE A 12 28.56 1.86 -34.71
N ALA A 13 29.54 2.38 -35.46
CA ALA A 13 29.77 2.04 -36.88
C ALA A 13 30.35 0.63 -37.08
N SER A 14 30.86 0.00 -36.02
CA SER A 14 31.36 -1.37 -36.04
C SER A 14 30.24 -2.41 -36.29
N LYS A 15 30.61 -3.61 -36.79
CA LYS A 15 29.73 -4.80 -36.84
C LYS A 15 29.78 -5.65 -35.56
N ASP A 16 30.75 -5.38 -34.69
CA ASP A 16 30.92 -6.08 -33.41
C ASP A 16 29.92 -5.57 -32.36
N THR A 17 29.03 -6.45 -31.88
CA THR A 17 27.99 -6.13 -30.90
C THR A 17 28.54 -5.59 -29.57
N ALA A 18 29.76 -5.98 -29.18
CA ALA A 18 30.41 -5.46 -27.98
C ALA A 18 30.84 -4.00 -28.16
N LYS A 19 31.36 -3.65 -29.35
CA LYS A 19 31.71 -2.26 -29.70
C LYS A 19 30.46 -1.40 -29.83
N ILE A 20 29.41 -1.89 -30.48
CA ILE A 20 28.13 -1.16 -30.58
C ILE A 20 27.57 -0.87 -29.19
N ARG A 21 27.53 -1.87 -28.30
CA ARG A 21 27.11 -1.70 -26.90
C ARG A 21 27.91 -0.61 -26.18
N LYS A 22 29.23 -0.59 -26.37
CA LYS A 22 30.12 0.41 -25.77
C LYS A 22 29.81 1.81 -26.29
N GLY A 23 29.63 1.96 -27.60
CA GLY A 23 29.29 3.24 -28.23
C GLY A 23 27.94 3.78 -27.75
N LEU A 24 26.90 2.95 -27.71
CA LEU A 24 25.57 3.34 -27.20
C LEU A 24 25.60 3.77 -25.74
N ARG A 25 26.36 3.08 -24.88
CA ARG A 25 26.55 3.48 -23.47
C ARG A 25 27.31 4.79 -23.30
N GLN A 26 28.26 5.08 -24.18
CA GLN A 26 28.98 6.36 -24.17
C GLN A 26 28.04 7.51 -24.51
N ILE A 27 27.15 7.32 -25.49
CA ILE A 27 26.10 8.28 -25.84
C ILE A 27 25.14 8.47 -24.65
N GLU A 28 24.62 7.38 -24.09
CA GLU A 28 23.72 7.41 -22.93
C GLU A 28 24.34 8.16 -21.74
N GLY A 29 25.60 7.86 -21.40
CA GLY A 29 26.31 8.52 -20.31
C GLY A 29 26.51 10.03 -20.55
N MET A 30 26.72 10.44 -21.80
CA MET A 30 26.78 11.85 -22.18
C MET A 30 25.42 12.53 -21.98
N LEU A 31 24.33 11.91 -22.41
CA LEU A 31 22.96 12.43 -22.22
C LEU A 31 22.60 12.53 -20.73
N ALA A 32 22.99 11.53 -19.93
CA ALA A 32 22.78 11.54 -18.49
C ALA A 32 23.52 12.71 -17.81
N HIS A 33 24.77 12.99 -18.19
CA HIS A 33 25.52 14.13 -17.67
C HIS A 33 24.87 15.49 -18.02
N ILE A 34 24.24 15.58 -19.19
CA ILE A 34 23.49 16.78 -19.58
C ILE A 34 22.25 16.94 -18.70
N CYS A 35 21.50 15.85 -18.46
CA CYS A 35 20.19 15.89 -17.80
C CYS A 35 20.23 15.90 -16.26
N LEU A 36 21.30 15.40 -15.64
CA LEU A 36 21.41 15.24 -14.18
C LEU A 36 22.22 16.37 -13.55
N ASP A 37 21.82 16.81 -12.35
CA ASP A 37 22.50 17.88 -11.64
C ASP A 37 23.92 17.45 -11.22
N GLY A 38 24.90 18.25 -11.61
CA GLY A 38 26.30 18.03 -11.27
C GLY A 38 26.56 18.55 -9.88
N SER A 39 26.24 17.77 -8.84
CA SER A 39 26.64 18.14 -7.49
C SER A 39 28.16 18.36 -7.49
N LYS A 40 28.58 19.59 -7.19
CA LYS A 40 29.97 20.05 -7.13
C LYS A 40 30.87 18.97 -6.47
N THR A 41 31.54 18.17 -7.28
CA THR A 41 32.64 17.35 -6.80
C THR A 41 33.74 18.31 -6.39
N LYS A 42 34.02 18.40 -5.08
CA LYS A 42 35.22 19.05 -4.56
C LYS A 42 36.43 18.52 -5.35
N PRO A 43 37.38 19.36 -5.77
CA PRO A 43 38.55 18.90 -6.50
C PRO A 43 39.37 17.97 -5.59
N ALA A 44 39.35 16.67 -5.87
CA ALA A 44 40.28 15.74 -5.26
C ALA A 44 41.62 15.86 -5.99
N THR A 45 42.67 15.98 -5.20
CA THR A 45 44.10 16.08 -5.52
C THR A 45 44.52 15.09 -6.63
N PRO A 46 45.45 15.45 -7.55
CA PRO A 46 45.79 14.62 -8.70
C PRO A 46 46.64 13.41 -8.27
N GLY A 47 45.98 12.26 -8.13
CA GLY A 47 46.63 10.97 -7.88
C GLY A 47 46.21 9.95 -8.93
N HIS A 48 47.17 9.52 -9.75
CA HIS A 48 47.11 8.44 -10.74
C HIS A 48 46.00 7.40 -10.54
N ARG A 49 44.98 7.40 -11.42
CA ARG A 49 44.20 6.20 -11.76
C ARG A 49 43.84 6.18 -13.24
N ARG A 50 44.80 5.65 -14.01
CA ARG A 50 44.59 5.14 -15.38
C ARG A 50 43.83 3.81 -15.21
N ASN A 51 42.64 3.68 -15.81
CA ASN A 51 41.75 2.48 -15.85
C ASN A 51 40.55 2.44 -14.87
N GLN A 52 39.64 3.43 -14.94
CA GLN A 52 38.23 3.18 -14.59
C GLN A 52 37.30 3.79 -15.64
N SER A 53 36.96 2.97 -16.65
CA SER A 53 35.80 3.20 -17.52
C SER A 53 34.70 2.22 -17.10
N ALA A 54 34.15 2.45 -15.91
CA ALA A 54 32.98 1.75 -15.40
C ALA A 54 32.24 2.70 -14.46
N ILE A 55 31.29 3.45 -15.00
CA ILE A 55 30.28 4.10 -14.15
C ILE A 55 29.34 2.97 -13.73
N ASN A 56 29.47 2.52 -12.47
CA ASN A 56 28.46 1.66 -11.85
C ASN A 56 27.19 2.49 -11.66
N LEU A 57 26.13 2.16 -12.40
CA LEU A 57 24.80 2.77 -12.34
C LEU A 57 23.99 2.39 -11.09
N GLY A 58 24.66 1.91 -10.04
CA GLY A 58 24.05 1.70 -8.73
C GLY A 58 24.52 2.79 -7.77
N GLU A 59 23.58 3.55 -7.21
CA GLU A 59 23.74 4.39 -6.00
C GLU A 59 24.26 5.84 -6.13
N GLN A 60 23.88 6.59 -7.17
CA GLN A 60 23.86 8.07 -7.07
C GLN A 60 22.55 8.64 -7.60
N GLN A 61 21.61 8.91 -6.69
CA GLN A 61 20.38 9.67 -6.98
C GLN A 61 20.73 11.15 -7.16
N ASN A 62 21.25 11.52 -8.33
CA ASN A 62 21.36 12.93 -8.71
C ASN A 62 19.98 13.42 -9.16
N ALA A 63 19.55 14.58 -8.65
CA ALA A 63 18.27 15.15 -9.03
C ALA A 63 18.28 15.55 -10.53
N PRO A 64 17.18 15.32 -11.27
CA PRO A 64 17.07 15.78 -12.65
C PRO A 64 17.03 17.31 -12.69
N LYS A 65 17.76 17.93 -13.62
CA LYS A 65 17.72 19.39 -13.84
C LYS A 65 16.33 19.81 -14.33
N LYS A 66 15.86 20.99 -13.93
CA LYS A 66 14.59 21.51 -14.46
C LYS A 66 14.75 21.92 -15.92
N LEU A 67 13.68 21.80 -16.71
CA LEU A 67 13.70 22.09 -18.16
C LEU A 67 14.18 23.51 -18.51
N GLY A 68 13.88 24.50 -17.65
CA GLY A 68 14.34 25.88 -17.82
C GLY A 68 15.79 26.14 -17.41
N GLU A 69 16.42 25.24 -16.65
CA GLU A 69 17.82 25.34 -16.23
C GLU A 69 18.77 24.76 -17.30
N LEU A 70 18.27 23.83 -18.12
CA LEU A 70 19.01 23.19 -19.21
C LEU A 70 19.47 24.20 -20.28
N SER A 71 18.65 25.20 -20.62
CA SER A 71 19.02 26.20 -21.64
C SER A 71 20.22 27.08 -21.25
N GLU A 72 20.51 27.17 -19.95
CA GLU A 72 21.66 27.91 -19.42
C GLU A 72 22.91 27.04 -19.22
N ASP A 73 22.77 25.71 -19.32
CA ASP A 73 23.89 24.78 -19.14
C ASP A 73 24.85 24.84 -20.35
N PRO A 74 26.16 25.12 -20.15
CA PRO A 74 27.13 25.14 -21.22
C PRO A 74 27.27 23.79 -21.94
N ALA A 75 27.12 22.66 -21.23
CA ALA A 75 27.18 21.34 -21.83
C ALA A 75 25.97 21.08 -22.74
N PHE A 76 24.78 21.54 -22.34
CA PHE A 76 23.58 21.44 -23.18
C PHE A 76 23.70 22.32 -24.42
N ARG A 77 24.18 23.56 -24.29
CA ARG A 77 24.38 24.48 -25.43
C ARG A 77 25.36 23.92 -26.45
N GLU A 78 26.47 23.36 -25.99
CA GLU A 78 27.47 22.75 -26.86
C GLU A 78 26.92 21.48 -27.54
N PHE A 79 26.21 20.63 -26.80
CA PHE A 79 25.51 19.49 -27.39
C PHE A 79 24.53 19.92 -28.47
N PHE A 80 23.69 20.92 -28.18
CA PHE A 80 22.72 21.47 -29.12
C PHE A 80 23.40 21.98 -30.40
N ARG A 81 24.47 22.77 -30.26
CA ARG A 81 25.30 23.26 -31.39
C ARG A 81 25.85 22.12 -32.24
N LEU A 82 26.33 21.05 -31.61
CA LEU A 82 26.86 19.88 -32.32
C LEU A 82 25.77 19.08 -33.04
N GLN A 83 24.53 19.07 -32.53
CA GLN A 83 23.41 18.39 -33.20
C GLN A 83 22.91 19.13 -34.45
N ASP A 84 23.02 20.45 -34.48
CA ASP A 84 22.73 21.26 -35.68
C ASP A 84 23.75 21.02 -36.82
N GLY A 85 24.97 20.56 -36.49
CA GLY A 85 25.99 20.21 -37.46
C GLY A 85 25.82 18.80 -38.02
N PHE A 86 26.15 18.60 -39.30
CA PHE A 86 26.08 17.28 -39.95
C PHE A 86 27.08 16.27 -39.36
N GLU A 87 28.31 16.71 -39.07
CA GLU A 87 29.39 15.82 -38.63
C GLU A 87 29.12 15.14 -37.28
N TRP A 88 28.50 15.89 -36.35
CA TRP A 88 28.31 15.49 -34.95
C TRP A 88 26.84 15.20 -34.59
N ASN A 89 25.97 15.07 -35.59
CA ASN A 89 24.56 14.72 -35.38
C ASN A 89 24.42 13.27 -34.91
N VAL A 90 24.21 13.10 -33.61
CA VAL A 90 24.09 11.79 -32.97
C VAL A 90 22.81 11.09 -33.39
N THR A 91 21.73 11.85 -33.64
CA THR A 91 20.42 11.29 -34.02
C THR A 91 20.54 10.46 -35.30
N THR A 92 21.18 11.02 -36.33
CA THR A 92 21.39 10.36 -37.62
C THR A 92 22.26 9.11 -37.44
N ARG A 93 23.36 9.21 -36.67
CA ARG A 93 24.26 8.07 -36.43
C ARG A 93 23.62 6.93 -35.66
N VAL A 94 22.73 7.23 -34.71
CA VAL A 94 21.95 6.22 -33.98
C VAL A 94 20.89 5.59 -34.88
N ALA A 95 20.24 6.36 -35.75
CA ALA A 95 19.28 5.82 -36.73
C ALA A 95 19.97 4.86 -37.73
N ASP A 96 21.14 5.24 -38.28
CA ASP A 96 21.94 4.38 -39.17
C ASP A 96 22.47 3.12 -38.44
N CYS A 97 22.66 3.21 -37.13
CA CYS A 97 22.99 2.05 -36.29
C CYS A 97 21.78 1.13 -36.14
N LEU A 98 20.59 1.68 -35.91
CA LEU A 98 19.34 0.93 -35.76
C LEU A 98 18.97 0.17 -37.05
N GLU A 99 19.12 0.80 -38.22
CA GLU A 99 18.93 0.15 -39.52
C GLU A 99 19.86 -1.07 -39.70
N ARG A 100 21.14 -0.94 -39.34
CA ARG A 100 22.09 -2.05 -39.39
C ARG A 100 21.74 -3.18 -38.41
N LEU A 101 21.27 -2.85 -37.22
CA LEU A 101 20.86 -3.84 -36.22
C LEU A 101 19.62 -4.63 -36.67
N LEU A 102 18.68 -3.99 -37.37
CA LEU A 102 17.54 -4.67 -38.00
C LEU A 102 17.98 -5.74 -39.01
N GLY A 103 19.02 -5.44 -39.81
CA GLY A 103 19.57 -6.39 -40.78
C GLY A 103 20.36 -7.58 -40.19
N MET A 104 20.70 -7.55 -38.89
CA MET A 104 21.53 -8.58 -38.24
C MET A 104 20.74 -9.79 -37.68
N GLY A 105 19.41 -9.80 -37.82
CA GLY A 105 18.51 -10.86 -37.35
C GLY A 105 18.27 -10.82 -35.83
N SER A 106 17.14 -11.36 -35.36
CA SER A 106 16.80 -11.34 -33.93
C SER A 106 17.62 -12.36 -33.15
N ASN A 107 18.40 -11.86 -32.21
CA ASN A 107 19.03 -12.65 -31.15
C ASN A 107 18.94 -11.82 -29.86
N GLY A 108 18.86 -12.48 -28.70
CA GLY A 108 18.61 -11.76 -27.44
C GLY A 108 19.64 -10.68 -27.09
N GLN A 109 20.86 -10.71 -27.68
CA GLN A 109 21.83 -9.63 -27.53
C GLN A 109 21.58 -8.46 -28.47
N ASN A 110 21.14 -8.72 -29.71
CA ASN A 110 20.78 -7.73 -30.71
C ASN A 110 19.52 -6.97 -30.28
N ASP A 111 18.52 -7.68 -29.75
CA ASP A 111 17.28 -7.06 -29.25
C ASP A 111 17.57 -6.02 -28.15
N MET A 112 18.54 -6.32 -27.26
CA MET A 112 18.99 -5.37 -26.23
C MET A 112 19.73 -4.16 -26.82
N LEU A 113 20.43 -4.30 -27.94
CA LEU A 113 21.08 -3.19 -28.64
C LEU A 113 20.05 -2.31 -29.36
N ILE A 114 19.02 -2.93 -29.96
CA ILE A 114 17.89 -2.22 -30.57
C ILE A 114 17.17 -1.38 -29.51
N LEU A 115 16.84 -1.98 -28.36
CA LEU A 115 16.21 -1.27 -27.23
C LEU A 115 17.06 -0.09 -26.72
N ALA A 116 18.37 -0.30 -26.54
CA ALA A 116 19.29 0.77 -26.12
C ALA A 116 19.38 1.90 -27.17
N SER A 117 19.39 1.54 -28.45
CA SER A 117 19.39 2.51 -29.55
C SER A 117 18.10 3.32 -29.59
N LEU A 118 16.95 2.68 -29.43
CA LEU A 118 15.63 3.34 -29.37
C LEU A 118 15.49 4.27 -28.16
N SER A 119 15.98 3.85 -26.99
CA SER A 119 15.99 4.70 -25.78
C SER A 119 16.85 5.94 -25.98
N ASN A 120 18.06 5.79 -26.52
CA ASN A 120 18.93 6.92 -26.84
C ASN A 120 18.29 7.83 -27.88
N LEU A 121 17.72 7.25 -28.94
CA LEU A 121 17.03 7.99 -30.00
C LEU A 121 15.87 8.83 -29.45
N GLN A 122 15.04 8.25 -28.57
CA GLN A 122 13.97 8.98 -27.90
C GLN A 122 14.51 10.19 -27.12
N GLY A 123 15.54 9.98 -26.29
CA GLY A 123 16.16 11.04 -25.50
C GLY A 123 16.74 12.16 -26.37
N LEU A 124 17.39 11.81 -27.49
CA LEU A 124 17.92 12.75 -28.47
C LEU A 124 16.81 13.60 -29.10
N LEU A 125 15.67 13.00 -29.49
CA LEU A 125 14.53 13.72 -30.07
C LEU A 125 13.78 14.63 -29.08
N LEU A 126 13.87 14.32 -27.79
CA LEU A 126 13.33 15.17 -26.73
C LEU A 126 14.25 16.36 -26.43
N LEU A 127 15.56 16.13 -26.37
CA LEU A 127 16.55 17.17 -26.08
C LEU A 127 16.81 18.11 -27.27
N HIS A 128 16.71 17.59 -28.50
CA HIS A 128 16.95 18.33 -29.74
C HIS A 128 15.74 18.20 -30.69
N PRO A 129 14.66 19.00 -30.48
CA PRO A 129 13.48 18.96 -31.34
C PRO A 129 13.73 19.11 -32.86
N PRO A 130 14.72 19.90 -33.35
CA PRO A 130 15.00 19.98 -34.78
C PRO A 130 15.37 18.63 -35.42
N SER A 131 15.96 17.71 -34.65
CA SER A 131 16.29 16.35 -35.12
C SER A 131 15.07 15.54 -35.55
N ARG A 132 13.86 15.89 -35.11
CA ARG A 132 12.63 15.18 -35.52
C ARG A 132 12.37 15.26 -37.01
N ILE A 133 12.84 16.32 -37.69
CA ILE A 133 12.69 16.52 -39.14
C ILE A 133 13.30 15.36 -39.95
N LEU A 134 14.24 14.61 -39.36
CA LEU A 134 14.83 13.40 -39.97
C LEU A 134 13.75 12.39 -40.39
N PHE A 135 12.70 12.23 -39.58
CA PHE A 135 11.58 11.31 -39.82
C PHE A 135 10.55 11.85 -40.84
N GLY A 136 10.78 13.04 -41.39
CA GLY A 136 10.06 13.54 -42.56
C GLY A 136 10.57 12.92 -43.88
N ARG A 137 11.54 12.00 -43.81
CA ARG A 137 12.03 11.20 -44.93
C ARG A 137 11.54 9.76 -44.77
N GLU A 138 11.01 9.18 -45.84
CA GLU A 138 10.45 7.82 -45.86
C GLU A 138 11.44 6.78 -45.34
N VAL A 139 12.72 6.88 -45.71
CA VAL A 139 13.79 5.96 -45.28
C VAL A 139 13.85 5.81 -43.75
N TYR A 140 13.82 6.93 -43.01
CA TYR A 140 13.94 6.89 -41.55
C TYR A 140 12.61 6.55 -40.87
N MET A 141 11.48 6.90 -41.47
CA MET A 141 10.17 6.48 -40.97
C MET A 141 9.99 4.96 -41.14
N ASN A 142 10.47 4.38 -42.24
CA ASN A 142 10.42 2.95 -42.47
C ASN A 142 11.10 2.16 -41.36
N ILE A 143 12.26 2.62 -40.88
CA ILE A 143 12.97 1.97 -39.77
C ILE A 143 12.07 1.83 -38.54
N LEU A 144 11.28 2.86 -38.21
CA LEU A 144 10.35 2.79 -37.08
C LEU A 144 9.17 1.85 -37.34
N LEU A 145 8.65 1.81 -38.57
CA LEU A 145 7.56 0.93 -38.96
C LEU A 145 7.98 -0.55 -39.02
N ASP A 146 9.18 -0.85 -39.53
CA ASP A 146 9.74 -2.20 -39.59
C ASP A 146 9.94 -2.79 -38.18
N LEU A 147 10.25 -1.94 -37.19
CA LEU A 147 10.37 -2.35 -35.79
C LEU A 147 9.03 -2.69 -35.12
N LEU A 148 7.90 -2.36 -35.76
CA LEU A 148 6.56 -2.71 -35.31
C LEU A 148 6.08 -4.06 -35.83
N ASP A 149 6.88 -4.77 -36.62
CA ASP A 149 6.54 -6.10 -37.11
C ASP A 149 6.20 -7.06 -35.94
N PRO A 150 5.10 -7.84 -36.02
CA PRO A 150 4.73 -8.89 -35.06
C PRO A 150 5.87 -9.85 -34.66
N TYR A 151 6.85 -10.12 -35.55
CA TYR A 151 7.98 -10.99 -35.24
C TYR A 151 8.97 -10.40 -34.21
N ASN A 152 8.97 -9.08 -34.02
CA ASN A 152 9.85 -8.42 -33.06
C ASN A 152 9.34 -8.59 -31.63
N CYS A 153 10.25 -8.59 -30.65
CA CYS A 153 9.83 -8.76 -29.27
C CYS A 153 8.91 -7.60 -28.80
N PRO A 154 7.92 -7.86 -27.92
CA PRO A 154 6.96 -6.85 -27.49
C PRO A 154 7.58 -5.60 -26.83
N ALA A 155 8.78 -5.73 -26.25
CA ALA A 155 9.52 -4.62 -25.69
C ALA A 155 10.03 -3.65 -26.78
N ILE A 156 10.51 -4.18 -27.92
CA ILE A 156 10.93 -3.38 -29.07
C ILE A 156 9.72 -2.65 -29.63
N GLN A 157 8.61 -3.36 -29.88
CA GLN A 157 7.37 -2.75 -30.38
C GLN A 157 6.90 -1.60 -29.47
N SER A 158 6.83 -1.83 -28.15
CA SER A 158 6.41 -0.82 -27.18
C SER A 158 7.32 0.41 -27.18
N GLN A 159 8.64 0.21 -27.24
CA GLN A 159 9.61 1.31 -27.26
C GLN A 159 9.60 2.05 -28.60
N SER A 160 9.44 1.35 -29.72
CA SER A 160 9.32 1.92 -31.05
C SER A 160 8.09 2.82 -31.18
N ILE A 161 6.93 2.40 -30.64
CA ILE A 161 5.73 3.26 -30.58
C ILE A 161 6.03 4.56 -29.81
N LEU A 162 6.79 4.49 -28.72
CA LEU A 162 7.14 5.66 -27.93
C LEU A 162 8.11 6.60 -28.68
N VAL A 163 9.09 6.05 -29.41
CA VAL A 163 9.95 6.83 -30.33
C VAL A 163 9.12 7.47 -31.44
N LEU A 164 8.16 6.73 -32.00
CA LEU A 164 7.25 7.21 -33.03
C LEU A 164 6.42 8.40 -32.53
N VAL A 165 5.77 8.31 -31.36
CA VAL A 165 5.10 9.45 -30.73
C VAL A 165 6.04 10.66 -30.62
N THR A 166 7.27 10.44 -30.16
CA THR A 166 8.27 11.51 -29.99
C THR A 166 8.67 12.13 -31.33
N ALA A 167 8.78 11.32 -32.39
CA ALA A 167 9.13 11.76 -33.73
C ALA A 167 8.00 12.56 -34.39
N LEU A 168 6.73 12.24 -34.12
CA LEU A 168 5.55 12.92 -34.65
C LEU A 168 5.16 14.18 -33.85
N LEU A 169 5.65 14.30 -32.61
CA LEU A 169 5.27 15.38 -31.70
C LEU A 169 5.58 16.77 -32.28
N ALA A 170 4.53 17.57 -32.44
CA ALA A 170 4.57 18.94 -32.98
C ALA A 170 5.21 19.05 -34.38
N THR A 171 5.19 17.98 -35.18
CA THR A 171 5.75 17.95 -36.53
C THR A 171 4.75 17.36 -37.54
N PRO A 172 3.77 18.14 -38.02
CA PRO A 172 2.72 17.65 -38.91
C PRO A 172 3.25 16.98 -40.18
N GLN A 173 4.37 17.45 -40.71
CA GLN A 173 5.03 16.86 -41.87
C GLN A 173 5.40 15.38 -41.65
N ASN A 174 5.91 15.02 -40.48
CA ASN A 174 6.26 13.64 -40.16
C ASN A 174 5.00 12.76 -40.09
N THR A 175 3.90 13.31 -39.55
CA THR A 175 2.60 12.63 -39.50
C THR A 175 2.08 12.33 -40.91
N ARG A 176 2.30 13.23 -41.89
CA ARG A 176 1.90 12.98 -43.28
C ARG A 176 2.67 11.84 -43.92
N ILE A 177 3.99 11.77 -43.69
CA ILE A 177 4.81 10.67 -44.20
C ILE A 177 4.42 9.35 -43.55
N PHE A 178 4.21 9.34 -42.23
CA PHE A 178 3.71 8.17 -41.50
C PHE A 178 2.38 7.64 -42.09
N GLU A 179 1.43 8.52 -42.38
CA GLU A 179 0.15 8.13 -42.98
C GLU A 179 0.29 7.65 -44.43
N GLN A 180 1.18 8.25 -45.21
CA GLN A 180 1.45 7.88 -46.60
C GLN A 180 2.08 6.48 -46.69
N MET A 181 2.86 6.08 -45.67
CA MET A 181 3.49 4.77 -45.57
C MET A 181 2.60 3.72 -44.89
N ASP A 182 1.27 3.92 -44.92
CA ASP A 182 0.29 3.03 -44.28
C ASP A 182 0.55 2.76 -42.79
N GLY A 183 1.24 3.68 -42.09
CA GLY A 183 1.59 3.50 -40.68
C GLY A 183 0.39 3.33 -39.76
N LEU A 184 -0.77 3.90 -40.12
CA LEU A 184 -2.03 3.68 -39.41
C LEU A 184 -2.50 2.22 -39.52
N LEU A 185 -2.35 1.58 -40.69
CA LEU A 185 -2.66 0.17 -40.87
C LEU A 185 -1.72 -0.69 -40.01
N THR A 186 -0.42 -0.39 -40.01
CA THR A 186 0.56 -1.11 -39.18
C THR A 186 0.19 -1.04 -37.69
N ILE A 187 -0.10 0.15 -37.16
CA ILE A 187 -0.48 0.32 -35.75
C ILE A 187 -1.82 -0.37 -35.41
N THR A 188 -2.82 -0.29 -36.28
CA THR A 188 -4.15 -0.89 -36.02
C THR A 188 -4.15 -2.41 -36.20
N SER A 189 -3.26 -2.95 -37.04
CA SER A 189 -3.06 -4.40 -37.18
C SER A 189 -2.57 -5.02 -35.87
N LEU A 190 -1.65 -4.36 -35.16
CA LEU A 190 -1.17 -4.79 -33.83
C LEU A 190 -2.28 -4.80 -32.77
N GLN A 191 -3.26 -3.90 -32.88
CA GLN A 191 -4.40 -3.88 -31.96
C GLN A 191 -5.32 -5.09 -32.19
N SER A 192 -5.49 -5.46 -33.47
CA SER A 192 -6.43 -6.49 -33.90
C SER A 192 -5.85 -7.91 -33.79
N ASP A 193 -4.54 -8.03 -33.80
CA ASP A 193 -3.85 -9.31 -33.66
C ASP A 193 -4.01 -9.92 -32.26
N GLU A 194 -4.39 -11.19 -32.19
CA GLU A 194 -4.62 -11.92 -30.95
C GLU A 194 -3.30 -12.27 -30.24
N GLU A 195 -2.20 -12.46 -30.99
CA GLU A 195 -0.89 -12.83 -30.44
C GLU A 195 -0.17 -11.63 -29.79
N THR A 196 -0.56 -10.41 -30.13
CA THR A 196 0.03 -9.19 -29.58
C THR A 196 -0.26 -9.03 -28.08
N THR A 197 0.79 -8.74 -27.30
CA THR A 197 0.68 -8.65 -25.84
C THR A 197 -0.11 -7.43 -25.37
N GLN A 198 -0.73 -7.55 -24.19
CA GLN A 198 -1.48 -6.46 -23.55
C GLN A 198 -0.65 -5.18 -23.36
N SER A 199 0.65 -5.29 -23.07
CA SER A 199 1.51 -4.11 -22.92
C SER A 199 1.67 -3.30 -24.20
N VAL A 200 1.72 -3.97 -25.36
CA VAL A 200 1.80 -3.32 -26.67
C VAL A 200 0.45 -2.71 -27.04
N LYS A 201 -0.66 -3.42 -26.80
CA LYS A 201 -2.03 -2.92 -27.05
C LYS A 201 -2.33 -1.62 -26.29
N VAL A 202 -1.87 -1.51 -25.03
CA VAL A 202 -1.98 -0.26 -24.26
C VAL A 202 -1.18 0.87 -24.92
N LYS A 203 0.02 0.59 -25.43
CA LYS A 203 0.85 1.59 -26.12
C LYS A 203 0.28 2.02 -27.47
N VAL A 204 -0.33 1.09 -28.21
CA VAL A 204 -1.08 1.37 -29.43
C VAL A 204 -2.25 2.31 -29.12
N LEU A 205 -3.02 2.03 -28.07
CA LEU A 205 -4.13 2.88 -27.64
C LEU A 205 -3.66 4.29 -27.22
N GLU A 206 -2.57 4.40 -26.44
CA GLU A 206 -1.93 5.70 -26.12
C GLU A 206 -1.52 6.46 -27.39
N PHE A 207 -0.98 5.76 -28.40
CA PHE A 207 -0.63 6.36 -29.69
C PHE A 207 -1.86 6.84 -30.44
N LEU A 208 -2.96 6.07 -30.46
CA LEU A 208 -4.19 6.47 -31.15
C LEU A 208 -4.80 7.72 -30.52
N TYR A 209 -4.81 7.83 -29.19
CA TYR A 209 -5.19 9.07 -28.51
C TYR A 209 -4.28 10.23 -28.90
N PHE A 210 -2.95 10.02 -28.89
CA PHE A 210 -2.00 11.04 -29.34
C PHE A 210 -2.24 11.48 -30.79
N TYR A 211 -2.50 10.54 -31.71
CA TYR A 211 -2.74 10.81 -33.12
C TYR A 211 -3.97 11.70 -33.31
N LEU A 212 -5.03 11.47 -32.55
CA LEU A 212 -6.28 12.24 -32.60
C LEU A 212 -6.16 13.64 -31.98
N LEU A 213 -5.07 13.96 -31.26
CA LEU A 213 -4.85 15.32 -30.73
C LEU A 213 -4.72 16.37 -31.85
N PRO A 214 -5.11 17.64 -31.57
CA PRO A 214 -4.92 18.74 -32.50
C PRO A 214 -3.43 18.95 -32.80
N GLU A 215 -3.08 19.10 -34.09
CA GLU A 215 -1.69 19.25 -34.52
C GLU A 215 -1.11 20.65 -34.27
N ALA A 216 -1.97 21.64 -34.02
CA ALA A 216 -1.60 22.99 -33.67
C ALA A 216 -2.30 23.40 -32.37
N PRO A 217 -1.58 23.94 -31.36
CA PRO A 217 -2.23 24.45 -30.16
C PRO A 217 -3.05 25.71 -30.49
N PRO A 218 -4.24 25.91 -29.87
CA PRO A 218 -4.90 27.21 -29.91
C PRO A 218 -3.98 28.24 -29.22
N LEU A 219 -3.69 29.33 -29.94
CA LEU A 219 -2.63 30.33 -29.69
C LEU A 219 -2.29 30.59 -28.21
N SER A 220 -1.02 30.37 -27.84
CA SER A 220 -0.34 31.14 -26.79
C SER A 220 1.04 31.57 -27.29
N ARG A 221 1.16 32.83 -27.69
CA ARG A 221 2.38 33.45 -28.28
C ARG A 221 3.60 33.49 -27.36
N LYS A 222 3.51 33.07 -26.09
CA LYS A 222 4.60 33.24 -25.12
C LYS A 222 5.67 32.14 -25.18
N LEU A 223 5.32 30.88 -25.42
CA LEU A 223 6.28 29.76 -25.42
C LEU A 223 7.04 29.59 -26.74
N ALA A 224 6.41 29.88 -27.88
CA ALA A 224 7.09 29.88 -29.19
C ALA A 224 8.23 30.91 -29.23
N SER A 225 8.05 32.07 -28.59
CA SER A 225 9.01 33.17 -28.63
C SER A 225 10.34 32.91 -27.91
N ALA A 226 10.41 31.89 -27.05
CA ALA A 226 11.63 31.51 -26.34
C ALA A 226 12.52 30.56 -27.14
N PHE A 227 11.92 29.70 -27.98
CA PHE A 227 12.65 28.77 -28.86
C PHE A 227 12.86 29.32 -30.29
N GLU A 228 11.99 30.21 -30.78
CA GLU A 228 12.11 30.82 -32.12
C GLU A 228 13.19 31.91 -32.22
N ARG A 229 13.70 32.45 -31.10
CA ARG A 229 14.59 33.63 -31.10
C ARG A 229 16.01 33.40 -31.62
N ARG A 230 16.40 32.20 -32.07
CA ARG A 230 17.77 31.94 -32.55
C ARG A 230 17.91 31.23 -33.90
N GLY A 231 16.81 30.91 -34.59
CA GLY A 231 16.85 30.36 -35.95
C GLY A 231 16.36 31.37 -36.97
N SER A 232 17.26 32.15 -37.57
CA SER A 232 16.95 32.98 -38.73
C SER A 232 16.81 32.09 -39.98
N THR A 233 15.59 31.99 -40.52
CA THR A 233 15.28 32.18 -41.95
C THR A 233 13.76 32.13 -42.13
N ASP A 234 13.22 33.22 -42.67
CA ASP A 234 11.82 33.65 -42.70
C ASP A 234 10.96 32.89 -43.73
N SER A 235 11.06 31.55 -43.79
CA SER A 235 10.38 30.73 -44.82
C SER A 235 9.41 29.66 -44.28
N THR A 236 9.46 29.33 -42.98
CA THR A 236 8.69 28.20 -42.39
C THR A 236 7.28 28.54 -41.90
N LYS A 237 6.92 29.83 -41.75
CA LYS A 237 5.56 30.25 -41.33
C LYS A 237 4.49 30.04 -42.39
N SER A 238 4.85 29.99 -43.67
CA SER A 238 3.91 29.76 -44.78
C SER A 238 3.63 28.26 -45.02
N VAL A 239 4.58 27.38 -44.68
CA VAL A 239 4.51 25.93 -44.95
C VAL A 239 3.75 25.15 -43.88
N THR A 240 3.75 25.63 -42.63
CA THR A 240 3.13 24.93 -41.49
C THR A 240 1.61 24.81 -41.59
N ASN A 241 0.90 25.82 -42.14
CA ASN A 241 -0.56 25.75 -42.32
C ASN A 241 -1.02 24.82 -43.47
N LYS A 242 -0.14 24.44 -44.40
CA LYS A 242 -0.50 23.56 -45.52
C LYS A 242 -0.50 22.06 -45.17
N ASN A 243 0.18 21.66 -44.10
CA ASN A 243 0.41 20.26 -43.74
C ASN A 243 -0.36 19.79 -42.49
N THR A 244 -1.11 20.67 -41.84
CA THR A 244 -1.95 20.35 -40.68
C THR A 244 -3.30 19.82 -41.11
N ARG A 245 -3.75 18.68 -40.56
CA ARG A 245 -5.12 18.18 -40.77
C ARG A 245 -6.01 18.46 -39.57
N SER A 246 -7.31 18.61 -39.84
CA SER A 246 -8.31 18.74 -38.77
C SER A 246 -8.48 17.41 -38.01
N GLN A 247 -9.00 17.48 -36.80
CA GLN A 247 -9.29 16.27 -36.02
C GLN A 247 -10.33 15.38 -36.69
N GLU A 248 -11.33 15.96 -37.35
CA GLU A 248 -12.36 15.24 -38.12
C GLU A 248 -11.76 14.48 -39.31
N GLU A 249 -10.79 15.08 -40.02
CA GLU A 249 -10.10 14.42 -41.13
C GLU A 249 -9.26 13.23 -40.63
N LYS A 250 -8.59 13.37 -39.48
CA LYS A 250 -7.85 12.28 -38.84
C LYS A 250 -8.77 11.17 -38.37
N GLN A 251 -9.91 11.51 -37.77
CA GLN A 251 -10.94 10.55 -37.36
C GLN A 251 -11.45 9.76 -38.57
N ARG A 252 -11.73 10.43 -39.69
CA ARG A 252 -12.16 9.76 -40.93
C ARG A 252 -11.08 8.83 -41.51
N MET A 253 -9.81 9.20 -41.39
CA MET A 253 -8.69 8.36 -41.83
C MET A 253 -8.54 7.12 -40.95
N LEU A 254 -8.65 7.27 -39.64
CA LEU A 254 -8.60 6.16 -38.69
C LEU A 254 -9.83 5.25 -38.81
N GLY A 255 -11.00 5.82 -39.12
CA GLY A 255 -12.26 5.10 -39.34
C GLY A 255 -12.25 4.15 -40.53
N LYS A 256 -11.25 4.24 -41.42
CA LYS A 256 -11.02 3.25 -42.48
C LYS A 256 -10.50 1.91 -41.94
N TYR A 257 -9.86 1.92 -40.77
CA TYR A 257 -9.17 0.78 -40.18
C TYR A 257 -9.85 0.25 -38.91
N ILE A 258 -10.63 1.09 -38.22
CA ILE A 258 -11.35 0.72 -36.99
C ILE A 258 -12.83 1.12 -37.12
N ALA A 259 -13.74 0.23 -36.74
CA ALA A 259 -15.19 0.48 -36.82
C ALA A 259 -15.74 1.43 -35.72
N ASN A 260 -15.08 1.51 -34.56
CA ASN A 260 -15.55 2.24 -33.37
C ASN A 260 -14.74 3.52 -33.08
N VAL A 261 -14.24 4.22 -34.10
CA VAL A 261 -13.39 5.42 -33.90
C VAL A 261 -14.18 6.57 -33.27
N ASP A 262 -15.48 6.65 -33.52
CA ASP A 262 -16.35 7.69 -32.95
C ASP A 262 -16.39 7.61 -31.42
N CYS A 263 -16.44 6.40 -30.84
CA CYS A 263 -16.37 6.21 -29.39
C CYS A 263 -15.01 6.64 -28.81
N LEU A 264 -13.90 6.35 -29.50
CA LEU A 264 -12.55 6.75 -29.08
C LEU A 264 -12.37 8.28 -29.10
N PHE A 265 -13.01 8.95 -30.08
CA PHE A 265 -12.99 10.39 -30.22
C PHE A 265 -13.88 11.09 -29.18
N GLU A 266 -15.07 10.56 -28.92
CA GLU A 266 -15.96 11.00 -27.83
C GLU A 266 -15.24 10.89 -26.47
N ASP A 267 -14.59 9.77 -26.19
CA ASP A 267 -13.79 9.57 -24.98
C ASP A 267 -12.68 10.65 -24.85
N MET A 268 -12.00 11.01 -25.94
CA MET A 268 -10.93 12.02 -25.92
C MET A 268 -11.48 13.44 -25.69
N GLN A 269 -12.65 13.77 -26.25
CA GLN A 269 -13.27 15.08 -26.09
C GLN A 269 -13.81 15.29 -24.66
N ASP A 270 -14.27 14.22 -24.03
CA ASP A 270 -14.70 14.22 -22.63
C ASP A 270 -13.51 14.20 -21.65
N SER A 271 -12.38 13.58 -22.02
CA SER A 271 -11.20 13.37 -21.14
C SER A 271 -10.11 14.45 -21.19
N ASP A 272 -10.28 15.54 -21.95
CA ASP A 272 -9.30 16.57 -22.33
C ASP A 272 -7.99 16.64 -21.49
N PRO A 273 -6.98 15.77 -21.78
CA PRO A 273 -5.91 15.45 -20.84
C PRO A 273 -4.90 16.60 -20.62
N PHE A 274 -4.95 17.65 -21.45
CA PHE A 274 -4.00 18.79 -21.39
C PHE A 274 -4.61 20.11 -20.90
N THR A 275 -5.93 20.20 -20.74
CA THR A 275 -6.57 21.39 -20.14
C THR A 275 -6.29 21.48 -18.63
N SER A 276 -6.14 20.33 -17.97
CA SER A 276 -5.66 20.23 -16.58
C SER A 276 -4.21 20.74 -16.39
N VAL A 277 -3.37 20.70 -17.42
CA VAL A 277 -2.00 21.24 -17.41
C VAL A 277 -1.97 22.76 -17.64
N ARG A 278 -2.85 23.29 -18.49
CA ARG A 278 -3.00 24.75 -18.71
C ARG A 278 -3.54 25.47 -17.48
N LEU A 279 -4.52 24.88 -16.78
CA LEU A 279 -5.10 25.46 -15.57
C LEU A 279 -4.13 25.44 -14.37
N LYS A 280 -3.14 24.53 -14.35
CA LYS A 280 -2.08 24.50 -13.33
C LYS A 280 -0.99 25.56 -13.53
N GLN A 281 -0.78 26.09 -14.74
CA GLN A 281 0.19 27.17 -14.97
C GLN A 281 -0.36 28.56 -14.64
N SER A 282 -1.68 28.79 -14.76
CA SER A 282 -2.30 30.08 -14.41
C SER A 282 -2.56 30.27 -12.91
N THR A 283 -2.54 29.21 -12.12
CA THR A 283 -2.71 29.24 -10.65
C THR A 283 -1.39 29.11 -9.87
N GLN A 284 -0.26 28.90 -10.56
CA GLN A 284 1.06 28.71 -9.94
C GLN A 284 1.83 30.01 -9.60
N SER A 285 1.23 31.19 -9.74
CA SER A 285 1.85 32.44 -9.28
C SER A 285 1.56 32.79 -7.81
N HIS A 286 0.72 32.03 -7.09
CA HIS A 286 0.38 32.34 -5.70
C HIS A 286 0.53 31.24 -4.64
N GLN A 287 1.15 30.09 -4.96
CA GLN A 287 1.44 29.05 -3.96
C GLN A 287 2.89 28.55 -4.02
N THR A 288 3.85 29.47 -3.91
CA THR A 288 5.26 29.14 -3.63
C THR A 288 5.53 29.22 -2.13
N SER A 289 4.85 28.39 -1.32
CA SER A 289 5.23 28.16 0.09
C SER A 289 4.60 26.90 0.72
N THR A 290 4.40 25.79 -0.01
CA THR A 290 3.98 24.51 0.62
C THR A 290 4.51 23.24 -0.07
N HIS A 291 5.53 23.31 -0.92
CA HIS A 291 6.06 22.09 -1.60
C HIS A 291 7.12 21.31 -0.80
N THR A 292 7.46 21.72 0.42
CA THR A 292 8.40 21.01 1.32
C THR A 292 7.71 19.99 2.24
N ALA A 293 6.38 19.87 2.25
CA ALA A 293 5.66 18.97 3.16
C ALA A 293 5.25 17.61 2.56
N MET A 294 5.25 17.45 1.22
CA MET A 294 4.73 16.24 0.56
C MET A 294 5.65 15.01 0.62
N GLY A 295 6.92 15.15 1.02
CA GLY A 295 7.85 14.01 1.13
C GLY A 295 7.80 13.26 2.47
N ILE A 296 7.31 13.90 3.53
CA ILE A 296 7.38 13.34 4.89
C ILE A 296 6.19 12.42 5.17
N GLY A 297 4.98 12.75 4.72
CA GLY A 297 3.77 11.95 4.94
C GLY A 297 3.85 10.54 4.35
N ALA A 298 4.47 10.40 3.16
CA ALA A 298 4.57 9.14 2.43
C ALA A 298 5.47 8.09 3.13
N VAL A 299 6.42 8.54 3.93
CA VAL A 299 7.34 7.67 4.69
C VAL A 299 6.95 7.60 6.17
N ALA A 300 6.39 8.70 6.72
CA ALA A 300 6.03 8.79 8.12
C ALA A 300 4.91 7.82 8.51
N GLU A 301 3.92 7.58 7.66
CA GLU A 301 2.78 6.71 8.00
C GLU A 301 3.16 5.23 8.20
N PRO A 302 3.84 4.55 7.24
CA PRO A 302 4.36 3.21 7.49
C PRO A 302 5.33 3.17 8.69
N LEU A 303 6.16 4.21 8.85
CA LEU A 303 7.12 4.30 9.94
C LEU A 303 6.45 4.42 11.31
N VAL A 304 5.33 5.13 11.44
CA VAL A 304 4.51 5.20 12.67
C VAL A 304 3.98 3.82 13.02
N VAL A 305 3.44 3.08 12.04
CA VAL A 305 2.92 1.71 12.28
C VAL A 305 4.04 0.78 12.73
N VAL A 306 5.16 0.77 12.01
CA VAL A 306 6.35 -0.02 12.36
C VAL A 306 6.81 0.34 13.78
N THR A 307 6.92 1.63 14.09
CA THR A 307 7.31 2.11 15.42
C THR A 307 6.32 1.66 16.50
N LEU A 308 5.02 1.69 16.24
CA LEU A 308 3.98 1.20 17.17
C LEU A 308 4.04 -0.31 17.37
N LEU A 309 4.33 -1.09 16.33
CA LEU A 309 4.44 -2.54 16.42
C LEU A 309 5.71 -2.97 17.17
N PHE A 310 6.87 -2.41 16.81
CA PHE A 310 8.13 -2.69 17.49
C PHE A 310 8.15 -2.12 18.93
N GLY A 311 7.64 -0.91 19.12
CA GLY A 311 7.43 -0.31 20.42
C GLY A 311 6.47 -1.12 21.28
N GLY A 312 5.36 -1.61 20.69
CA GLY A 312 4.41 -2.50 21.34
C GLY A 312 5.03 -3.84 21.75
N ALA A 313 5.85 -4.44 20.89
CA ALA A 313 6.59 -5.67 21.21
C ALA A 313 7.62 -5.44 22.34
N TRP A 314 8.30 -4.28 22.34
CA TRP A 314 9.26 -3.90 23.37
C TRP A 314 8.59 -3.63 24.72
N VAL A 315 7.48 -2.88 24.75
CA VAL A 315 6.71 -2.62 25.97
C VAL A 315 6.16 -3.91 26.55
N ASN A 316 5.69 -4.81 25.69
CA ASN A 316 5.13 -6.11 26.08
C ASN A 316 6.17 -7.23 26.16
N ARG A 317 7.46 -6.91 26.32
CA ARG A 317 8.51 -7.91 26.46
C ARG A 317 8.50 -8.54 27.85
N ASN A 318 8.87 -9.81 27.90
CA ASN A 318 9.13 -10.52 29.14
C ASN A 318 10.51 -10.11 29.68
N LYS A 319 10.55 -9.19 30.65
CA LYS A 319 11.81 -8.65 31.21
C LYS A 319 12.62 -9.69 32.00
N GLU A 320 11.94 -10.67 32.58
CA GLU A 320 12.55 -11.71 33.44
C GLU A 320 13.13 -12.88 32.65
N TYR A 321 12.75 -13.02 31.37
CA TYR A 321 13.17 -14.16 30.54
C TYR A 321 14.48 -13.88 29.80
N ARG A 322 15.49 -14.72 30.07
CA ARG A 322 16.80 -14.66 29.42
C ARG A 322 16.85 -15.64 28.25
N LEU A 323 17.17 -15.13 27.05
CA LEU A 323 17.16 -15.93 25.80
C LEU A 323 18.19 -17.07 25.80
N PHE A 324 19.31 -16.86 26.47
CA PHE A 324 20.49 -17.72 26.41
C PHE A 324 20.68 -18.59 27.65
N ASP A 325 19.88 -18.40 28.71
CA ASP A 325 19.88 -19.31 29.85
C ASP A 325 19.07 -20.56 29.50
N ARG A 326 19.74 -21.69 29.35
CA ARG A 326 19.10 -23.00 29.20
C ARG A 326 18.64 -23.42 30.60
N GLN A 327 17.41 -23.07 30.97
CA GLN A 327 16.80 -23.56 32.21
C GLN A 327 16.79 -25.09 32.17
N ARG A 328 17.64 -25.74 32.99
CA ARG A 328 17.44 -27.12 33.42
C ARG A 328 16.18 -27.11 34.28
N GLU A 329 15.04 -27.45 33.70
CA GLU A 329 13.87 -27.86 34.48
C GLU A 329 14.31 -29.05 35.34
N SER A 330 14.46 -28.84 36.64
CA SER A 330 14.63 -29.92 37.60
C SER A 330 13.23 -30.49 37.87
N PRO A 331 13.00 -31.81 37.79
CA PRO A 331 11.67 -32.36 38.02
C PRO A 331 11.30 -32.13 39.49
N SER A 332 10.22 -31.41 39.75
CA SER A 332 9.64 -31.32 41.09
C SER A 332 8.92 -32.63 41.39
N SER A 333 9.64 -33.60 41.97
CA SER A 333 9.01 -34.78 42.55
C SER A 333 8.26 -34.38 43.82
N SER A 334 6.93 -34.46 43.82
CA SER A 334 6.13 -34.51 45.04
C SER A 334 6.44 -35.81 45.78
N ARG A 335 7.41 -35.75 46.71
CA ARG A 335 7.79 -36.91 47.53
C ARG A 335 6.78 -37.04 48.67
N SER A 336 5.84 -37.98 48.50
CA SER A 336 4.99 -38.47 49.59
C SER A 336 5.88 -39.12 50.66
N THR A 337 5.69 -38.68 51.89
CA THR A 337 6.37 -39.12 53.11
C THR A 337 6.03 -40.58 53.43
N SER A 338 7.04 -41.41 53.69
CA SER A 338 6.93 -42.62 54.51
C SER A 338 8.29 -42.86 55.19
N PRO A 339 8.33 -43.12 56.51
CA PRO A 339 9.58 -43.25 57.26
C PRO A 339 10.03 -44.71 57.38
N GLY A 340 11.34 -44.97 57.36
CA GLY A 340 11.87 -46.27 57.78
C GLY A 340 13.30 -46.62 57.35
N SER A 341 14.21 -46.57 58.33
CA SER A 341 15.41 -47.40 58.56
C SER A 341 16.55 -47.61 57.52
N GLU A 342 17.73 -47.22 58.00
CA GLU A 342 18.99 -47.98 58.11
C GLU A 342 19.85 -48.42 56.90
N SER A 343 21.06 -47.81 56.88
CA SER A 343 22.39 -48.44 56.76
C SER A 343 22.86 -49.06 55.43
N GLY A 344 24.15 -48.84 55.11
CA GLY A 344 24.90 -49.66 54.15
C GLY A 344 25.84 -48.89 53.22
N ARG A 345 27.15 -49.17 53.33
CA ARG A 345 28.23 -48.63 52.49
C ARG A 345 28.32 -49.34 51.12
N SER A 346 29.07 -48.70 50.20
CA SER A 346 29.88 -49.24 49.09
C SER A 346 29.29 -49.38 47.65
N SER A 347 29.80 -48.50 46.77
CA SER A 347 30.49 -48.70 45.47
C SER A 347 29.93 -49.56 44.31
N VAL A 348 30.09 -48.96 43.11
CA VAL A 348 30.31 -49.52 41.76
C VAL A 348 29.11 -49.75 40.83
N SER A 349 29.27 -49.22 39.61
CA SER A 349 28.82 -49.73 38.30
C SER A 349 27.76 -48.91 37.58
N SER A 350 28.24 -48.34 36.47
CA SER A 350 27.54 -48.00 35.24
C SER A 350 26.54 -49.06 34.76
N SER A 351 25.58 -48.58 33.97
CA SER A 351 24.53 -49.27 33.19
C SER A 351 23.17 -49.49 33.87
N ALA A 352 22.37 -48.41 33.88
CA ALA A 352 20.91 -48.48 33.98
C ALA A 352 20.28 -47.38 33.10
N SER A 353 20.56 -47.45 31.81
CA SER A 353 20.06 -46.54 30.76
C SER A 353 18.62 -46.84 30.33
N LEU A 354 17.75 -47.41 31.18
CA LEU A 354 16.52 -48.04 30.68
C LEU A 354 15.25 -47.98 31.51
N LEU A 355 15.16 -47.21 32.61
CA LEU A 355 13.89 -47.11 33.36
C LEU A 355 13.75 -45.75 34.05
N ALA A 356 13.24 -44.75 33.31
CA ALA A 356 12.32 -43.68 33.79
C ALA A 356 12.20 -42.57 32.73
N ASN A 357 11.51 -42.86 31.62
CA ASN A 357 10.87 -41.81 30.81
C ASN A 357 9.70 -41.24 31.63
N ILE A 358 9.99 -40.30 32.51
CA ILE A 358 8.99 -39.50 33.23
C ILE A 358 8.95 -38.14 32.51
N ASP A 359 7.75 -37.79 32.02
CA ASP A 359 7.39 -36.57 31.28
C ASP A 359 7.65 -36.53 29.76
N GLU A 360 7.37 -37.62 29.02
CA GLU A 360 7.20 -37.48 27.56
C GLU A 360 5.93 -36.67 27.25
N VAL A 361 6.11 -35.40 26.87
CA VAL A 361 5.04 -34.55 26.37
C VAL A 361 4.36 -35.27 25.19
N PRO A 362 3.02 -35.52 25.24
CA PRO A 362 2.35 -36.34 24.23
C PRO A 362 2.52 -35.72 22.84
N LYS A 363 2.94 -36.55 21.88
CA LYS A 363 3.23 -36.17 20.48
C LYS A 363 2.03 -35.55 19.77
N TRP A 364 0.83 -35.97 20.17
CA TRP A 364 -0.44 -35.53 19.62
C TRP A 364 -1.29 -34.88 20.72
N ARG A 365 -2.10 -33.88 20.35
CA ARG A 365 -3.05 -33.21 21.22
C ARG A 365 -4.43 -33.25 20.60
N THR A 366 -5.44 -33.38 21.45
CA THR A 366 -6.84 -33.42 20.98
C THR A 366 -7.40 -32.00 20.94
N ARG A 367 -8.01 -31.65 19.80
CA ARG A 367 -8.69 -30.38 19.54
C ARG A 367 -10.18 -30.65 19.31
N GLU A 368 -11.02 -29.84 19.93
CA GLU A 368 -12.48 -29.91 19.75
C GLU A 368 -12.89 -28.94 18.64
N LEU A 369 -13.47 -29.47 17.55
CA LEU A 369 -14.10 -28.68 16.50
C LEU A 369 -15.58 -28.48 16.83
N ARG A 370 -16.07 -27.27 16.57
CA ARG A 370 -17.47 -26.90 16.77
C ARG A 370 -18.02 -26.23 15.52
N LEU A 371 -18.95 -26.90 14.84
CA LEU A 371 -19.63 -26.36 13.67
C LEU A 371 -21.14 -26.56 13.83
N PHE A 372 -21.92 -25.47 13.80
CA PHE A 372 -23.39 -25.52 13.90
C PHE A 372 -23.95 -26.45 15.01
N GLY A 373 -23.31 -26.48 16.18
CA GLY A 373 -23.74 -27.31 17.32
C GLY A 373 -23.18 -28.74 17.33
N LEU A 374 -22.65 -29.24 16.21
CA LEU A 374 -21.91 -30.51 16.14
C LEU A 374 -20.53 -30.33 16.77
N ARG A 375 -20.15 -31.29 17.63
CA ARG A 375 -18.84 -31.35 18.28
C ARG A 375 -18.10 -32.58 17.79
N THR A 376 -16.94 -32.36 17.18
CA THR A 376 -16.07 -33.45 16.72
C THR A 376 -14.68 -33.27 17.32
N ALA A 377 -14.07 -34.37 17.76
CA ALA A 377 -12.70 -34.34 18.29
C ALA A 377 -11.73 -34.72 17.18
N VAL A 378 -10.74 -33.87 16.94
CA VAL A 378 -9.67 -34.10 15.96
C VAL A 378 -8.32 -34.08 16.67
N THR A 379 -7.46 -35.02 16.33
CA THR A 379 -6.08 -35.09 16.83
C THR A 379 -5.17 -34.24 15.96
N SER A 380 -4.40 -33.33 16.57
CA SER A 380 -3.41 -32.48 15.91
C SER A 380 -2.02 -32.65 16.55
N PRO A 381 -0.92 -32.34 15.85
CA PRO A 381 0.42 -32.50 16.41
C PRO A 381 0.69 -31.51 17.55
N ASN A 382 1.49 -31.92 18.53
CA ASN A 382 1.87 -31.08 19.66
C ASN A 382 3.20 -30.34 19.41
N SER A 383 3.17 -29.01 19.34
CA SER A 383 4.34 -28.16 19.10
C SER A 383 5.27 -28.04 20.30
N ARG A 384 4.83 -28.42 21.51
CA ARG A 384 5.54 -28.20 22.79
C ARG A 384 6.93 -28.83 22.85
N ARG A 385 7.21 -29.84 22.02
CA ARG A 385 8.55 -30.42 21.83
C ARG A 385 9.59 -29.43 21.31
N PHE A 386 9.16 -28.35 20.66
CA PHE A 386 10.03 -27.31 20.10
C PHE A 386 10.27 -26.14 21.06
N LYS A 387 9.85 -26.23 22.33
CA LYS A 387 9.93 -25.14 23.32
C LYS A 387 11.32 -24.48 23.44
N ASP A 388 12.38 -25.25 23.25
CA ASP A 388 13.77 -24.81 23.43
C ASP A 388 14.41 -24.25 22.15
N TYR A 389 13.70 -24.29 21.01
CA TYR A 389 14.19 -23.73 19.75
C TYR A 389 14.33 -22.21 19.84
N PHE A 390 15.25 -21.63 19.07
CA PHE A 390 15.56 -20.19 19.14
C PHE A 390 14.33 -19.31 18.90
N LEU A 391 13.53 -19.60 17.87
CA LEU A 391 12.31 -18.85 17.56
C LEU A 391 11.26 -18.96 18.67
N SER A 392 11.11 -20.13 19.29
CA SER A 392 10.21 -20.31 20.45
C SER A 392 10.68 -19.53 21.67
N ARG A 393 11.99 -19.50 21.95
CA ARG A 393 12.58 -18.65 22.99
C ARG A 393 12.40 -17.17 22.69
N LEU A 394 12.48 -16.76 21.43
CA LEU A 394 12.21 -15.39 21.00
C LEU A 394 10.74 -15.00 21.23
N LEU A 395 9.79 -15.87 20.86
CA LEU A 395 8.35 -15.65 21.12
C LEU A 395 8.00 -15.62 22.61
N ARG A 396 8.72 -16.39 23.45
CA ARG A 396 8.60 -16.32 24.92
C ARG A 396 9.09 -14.99 25.49
N LYS A 397 10.14 -14.40 24.89
CA LYS A 397 10.64 -13.07 25.27
C LYS A 397 9.79 -11.93 24.71
N LEU A 398 9.31 -12.05 23.48
CA LEU A 398 8.51 -11.05 22.77
C LEU A 398 7.13 -11.64 22.40
N PRO A 399 6.25 -11.84 23.38
CA PRO A 399 4.98 -12.54 23.20
C PRO A 399 3.98 -11.82 22.29
N PHE A 400 4.13 -10.51 22.09
CA PHE A 400 3.31 -9.74 21.18
C PHE A 400 3.62 -10.03 19.70
N LEU A 401 4.80 -10.59 19.39
CA LEU A 401 5.18 -10.92 18.01
C LEU A 401 4.26 -11.98 17.39
N VAL A 402 3.67 -12.84 18.20
CA VAL A 402 2.61 -13.78 17.77
C VAL A 402 1.41 -13.02 17.22
N GLU A 403 1.04 -11.89 17.82
CA GLU A 403 -0.10 -11.08 17.37
C GLU A 403 0.21 -10.32 16.09
N VAL A 404 1.45 -9.84 15.94
CA VAL A 404 1.95 -9.27 14.69
C VAL A 404 1.84 -10.29 13.55
N TRP A 405 2.20 -11.56 13.80
CA TRP A 405 2.04 -12.63 12.82
C TRP A 405 0.57 -12.87 12.43
N TYR A 406 -0.35 -12.90 13.40
CA TYR A 406 -1.78 -13.03 13.08
C TYR A 406 -2.30 -11.86 12.24
N TRP A 407 -1.84 -10.64 12.48
CA TRP A 407 -2.23 -9.48 11.67
C TRP A 407 -1.64 -9.55 10.27
N ALA A 408 -0.37 -9.95 10.14
CA ALA A 408 0.24 -10.19 8.85
C ALA A 408 -0.51 -11.27 8.07
N LEU A 409 -0.94 -12.35 8.73
CA LEU A 409 -1.75 -13.41 8.11
C LEU A 409 -3.09 -12.88 7.60
N ILE A 410 -3.84 -12.13 8.43
CA ILE A 410 -5.11 -11.53 8.03
C ILE A 410 -4.92 -10.57 6.85
N TYR A 411 -3.88 -9.74 6.90
CA TYR A 411 -3.52 -8.82 5.83
C TYR A 411 -3.21 -9.55 4.53
N TRP A 412 -2.37 -10.59 4.56
CA TRP A 412 -2.00 -11.36 3.36
C TRP A 412 -3.17 -12.12 2.77
N VAL A 413 -4.03 -12.73 3.60
CA VAL A 413 -5.26 -13.39 3.12
C VAL A 413 -6.18 -12.40 2.42
N TYR A 414 -6.34 -11.20 3.00
CA TYR A 414 -7.11 -10.13 2.38
C TYR A 414 -6.49 -9.65 1.05
N GLN A 415 -5.17 -9.45 1.01
CA GLN A 415 -4.48 -9.03 -0.22
C GLN A 415 -4.55 -10.10 -1.31
N LEU A 416 -4.44 -11.38 -0.97
CA LEU A 416 -4.57 -12.48 -1.92
C LEU A 416 -6.00 -12.59 -2.46
N GLY A 417 -7.00 -12.52 -1.57
CA GLY A 417 -8.40 -12.50 -1.96
C GLY A 417 -8.71 -11.34 -2.91
N ARG A 418 -8.10 -10.18 -2.69
CA ARG A 418 -8.22 -9.03 -3.58
C ARG A 418 -7.49 -9.16 -4.89
N ALA A 419 -6.29 -9.74 -4.90
CA ALA A 419 -5.59 -10.05 -6.14
C ALA A 419 -6.44 -10.99 -7.01
N PHE A 420 -7.08 -11.98 -6.39
CA PHE A 420 -8.04 -12.85 -7.07
C PHE A 420 -9.25 -12.08 -7.60
N SER A 421 -9.91 -11.26 -6.77
CA SER A 421 -11.04 -10.42 -7.21
C SER A 421 -10.66 -9.49 -8.37
N ALA A 422 -9.50 -8.83 -8.30
CA ALA A 422 -9.03 -7.92 -9.34
C ALA A 422 -8.79 -8.63 -10.69
N VAL A 423 -8.28 -9.87 -10.66
CA VAL A 423 -8.09 -10.69 -11.88
C VAL A 423 -9.43 -11.20 -12.44
N THR A 424 -10.45 -11.36 -11.59
CA THR A 424 -11.80 -11.79 -12.02
C THR A 424 -12.76 -10.65 -12.37
N MET A 425 -12.42 -9.39 -12.06
CA MET A 425 -13.27 -8.23 -12.34
C MET A 425 -13.17 -7.80 -13.80
N LEU A 426 -14.21 -8.13 -14.58
CA LEU A 426 -14.46 -7.57 -15.91
C LEU A 426 -14.95 -6.11 -15.79
N GLU A 427 -14.70 -5.28 -16.81
CA GLU A 427 -15.04 -3.84 -16.87
C GLU A 427 -16.51 -3.49 -16.49
N GLY A 428 -17.43 -4.45 -16.57
CA GLY A 428 -18.83 -4.30 -16.13
C GLY A 428 -19.05 -4.17 -14.60
N THR A 429 -18.07 -4.50 -13.78
CA THR A 429 -18.21 -4.54 -12.30
C THR A 429 -18.32 -3.15 -11.65
N VAL A 430 -17.67 -2.13 -12.22
CA VAL A 430 -17.78 -0.74 -11.75
C VAL A 430 -19.20 -0.20 -11.94
N ASN A 431 -19.83 -0.51 -13.08
CA ASN A 431 -21.21 -0.15 -13.37
C ASN A 431 -22.22 -0.87 -12.48
N VAL A 432 -21.93 -2.11 -12.06
CA VAL A 432 -22.72 -2.83 -11.04
C VAL A 432 -22.58 -2.12 -9.68
N ALA A 433 -21.35 -1.80 -9.25
CA ALA A 433 -21.11 -1.14 -7.97
C ALA A 433 -21.78 0.24 -7.87
N ARG A 434 -21.81 1.01 -8.97
CA ARG A 434 -22.54 2.28 -9.06
C ARG A 434 -24.05 2.09 -8.92
N ARG A 435 -24.62 1.09 -9.59
CA ARG A 435 -26.05 0.77 -9.47
C ARG A 435 -26.41 0.39 -8.03
N HIS A 436 -25.58 -0.40 -7.35
CA HIS A 436 -25.80 -0.73 -5.94
C HIS A 436 -25.76 0.51 -5.03
N ALA A 437 -24.85 1.45 -5.29
CA ALA A 437 -24.79 2.70 -4.53
C ALA A 437 -26.06 3.56 -4.73
N LEU A 438 -26.58 3.68 -5.96
CA LEU A 438 -27.84 4.37 -6.23
C LEU A 438 -29.04 3.67 -5.58
N GLN A 439 -29.08 2.34 -5.61
CA GLN A 439 -30.10 1.56 -4.89
C GLN A 439 -30.07 1.85 -3.39
N LEU A 440 -28.88 2.02 -2.82
CA LEU A 440 -28.70 2.36 -1.41
C LEU A 440 -29.22 3.77 -1.11
N ILE A 441 -28.89 4.77 -1.94
CA ILE A 441 -29.42 6.13 -1.80
C ILE A 441 -30.95 6.14 -1.85
N HIS A 442 -31.56 5.43 -2.80
CA HIS A 442 -33.01 5.31 -2.87
C HIS A 442 -33.62 4.63 -1.65
N LEU A 443 -32.93 3.64 -1.07
CA LEU A 443 -33.35 3.01 0.17
C LEU A 443 -33.26 3.99 1.35
N GLU A 444 -32.19 4.75 1.46
CA GLU A 444 -31.99 5.76 2.51
C GLU A 444 -33.03 6.87 2.43
N GLN A 445 -33.36 7.32 1.23
CA GLN A 445 -34.43 8.29 0.99
C GLN A 445 -35.81 7.76 1.41
N ARG A 446 -36.13 6.50 1.07
CA ARG A 446 -37.38 5.85 1.52
C ARG A 446 -37.45 5.69 3.03
N LEU A 447 -36.31 5.49 3.68
CA LEU A 447 -36.20 5.38 5.14
C LEU A 447 -36.06 6.75 5.84
N HIS A 448 -36.01 7.86 5.09
CA HIS A 448 -35.78 9.22 5.58
C HIS A 448 -34.47 9.40 6.39
N VAL A 449 -33.45 8.60 6.08
CA VAL A 449 -32.12 8.64 6.74
C VAL A 449 -31.01 9.16 5.84
N PHE A 450 -31.35 9.66 4.64
CA PHE A 450 -30.39 10.28 3.71
C PHE A 450 -29.92 11.64 4.21
N TRP A 451 -28.96 11.64 5.14
CA TRP A 451 -28.41 12.82 5.80
C TRP A 451 -26.98 13.15 5.35
N GLU A 452 -26.35 12.26 4.60
CA GLU A 452 -24.94 12.31 4.17
C GLU A 452 -24.64 13.63 3.47
N LEU A 453 -25.50 14.01 2.53
CA LEU A 453 -25.31 15.23 1.73
C LEU A 453 -25.39 16.49 2.60
N SER A 454 -26.33 16.54 3.55
CA SER A 454 -26.50 17.67 4.47
C SER A 454 -25.32 17.77 5.45
N VAL A 455 -24.86 16.64 5.97
CA VAL A 455 -23.68 16.58 6.84
C VAL A 455 -22.45 17.05 6.06
N GLN A 456 -22.22 16.52 4.85
CA GLN A 456 -21.07 16.91 4.04
C GLN A 456 -21.09 18.41 3.71
N HIS A 457 -22.22 18.96 3.27
CA HIS A 457 -22.34 20.39 2.97
C HIS A 457 -22.02 21.27 4.18
N TRP A 458 -22.46 20.87 5.38
CA TRP A 458 -22.13 21.60 6.61
C TRP A 458 -20.62 21.57 6.92
N PHE A 459 -19.95 20.44 6.70
CA PHE A 459 -18.49 20.34 6.89
C PHE A 459 -17.71 21.12 5.81
N LEU A 460 -18.19 21.15 4.57
CA LEU A 460 -17.58 21.96 3.49
C LEU A 460 -17.61 23.46 3.81
N GLN A 461 -18.58 23.94 4.59
CA GLN A 461 -18.63 25.33 5.07
C GLN A 461 -17.63 25.61 6.21
N HIS A 462 -17.03 24.58 6.82
CA HIS A 462 -16.12 24.69 7.96
C HIS A 462 -14.75 24.06 7.65
N PRO A 463 -13.86 24.74 6.89
CA PRO A 463 -12.60 24.17 6.40
C PRO A 463 -11.69 23.63 7.50
N VAL A 464 -11.61 24.31 8.65
CA VAL A 464 -10.78 23.88 9.79
C VAL A 464 -11.29 22.55 10.35
N LEU A 465 -12.61 22.42 10.50
CA LEU A 465 -13.21 21.21 11.04
C LEU A 465 -13.08 20.05 10.04
N LEU A 466 -13.26 20.33 8.75
CA LEU A 466 -13.05 19.36 7.67
C LEU A 466 -11.60 18.87 7.64
N HIS A 467 -10.62 19.77 7.77
CA HIS A 467 -9.20 19.41 7.84
C HIS A 467 -8.90 18.42 8.98
N TRP A 468 -9.34 18.72 10.21
CA TRP A 468 -9.16 17.80 11.34
C TRP A 468 -9.94 16.49 11.20
N THR A 469 -11.09 16.52 10.51
CA THR A 469 -11.91 15.34 10.23
C THR A 469 -11.22 14.42 9.23
N ASN A 470 -10.71 14.97 8.12
CA ASN A 470 -9.87 14.28 7.15
C ASN A 470 -8.64 13.67 7.84
N ARG A 471 -7.96 14.45 8.69
CA ARG A 471 -6.79 13.97 9.45
C ARG A 471 -7.12 12.83 10.39
N THR A 472 -8.26 12.92 11.07
CA THR A 472 -8.72 11.87 11.99
C THR A 472 -9.02 10.57 11.25
N TYR A 473 -9.69 10.67 10.10
CA TYR A 473 -9.99 9.54 9.24
C TYR A 473 -8.71 8.87 8.68
N SER A 474 -7.86 9.66 8.04
CA SER A 474 -6.68 9.16 7.32
C SER A 474 -5.52 8.75 8.24
N PHE A 475 -5.22 9.54 9.29
CA PHE A 475 -4.01 9.37 10.09
C PHE A 475 -4.24 8.79 11.49
N ILE A 476 -5.40 9.02 12.12
CA ILE A 476 -5.61 8.62 13.52
C ILE A 476 -6.24 7.24 13.63
N HIS A 477 -7.16 6.87 12.74
CA HIS A 477 -7.94 5.65 12.90
C HIS A 477 -7.10 4.35 12.86
N ILE A 478 -6.21 4.19 11.88
CA ILE A 478 -5.38 2.96 11.74
C ILE A 478 -4.33 2.87 12.87
N PRO A 479 -3.46 3.88 13.10
CA PRO A 479 -2.50 3.84 14.21
C PRO A 479 -3.20 3.77 15.58
N GLY A 480 -4.35 4.44 15.73
CA GLY A 480 -5.16 4.38 16.95
C GLY A 480 -5.68 2.97 17.24
N THR A 481 -6.11 2.23 16.22
CA THR A 481 -6.52 0.83 16.35
C THR A 481 -5.36 -0.05 16.82
N ILE A 482 -4.17 0.12 16.23
CA ILE A 482 -2.96 -0.62 16.61
C ILE A 482 -2.56 -0.30 18.06
N LEU A 483 -2.53 0.99 18.41
CA LEU A 483 -2.19 1.46 19.74
C LEU A 483 -3.16 0.90 20.80
N PHE A 484 -4.46 0.89 20.50
CA PHE A 484 -5.47 0.30 21.37
C PHE A 484 -5.21 -1.20 21.62
N LEU A 485 -4.84 -1.94 20.58
CA LEU A 485 -4.56 -3.38 20.71
C LEU A 485 -3.27 -3.65 21.49
N VAL A 486 -2.23 -2.85 21.27
CA VAL A 486 -1.00 -2.89 22.08
C VAL A 486 -1.32 -2.64 23.55
N PHE A 487 -2.14 -1.61 23.84
CA PHE A 487 -2.61 -1.29 25.19
C PHE A 487 -3.46 -2.41 25.79
N LEU A 488 -4.41 -2.96 25.01
CA LEU A 488 -5.29 -4.03 25.47
C LEU A 488 -4.49 -5.29 25.79
N PHE A 489 -3.50 -5.63 24.97
CA PHE A 489 -2.60 -6.75 25.23
C PHE A 489 -1.79 -6.54 26.51
N PHE A 490 -1.25 -5.34 26.70
CA PHE A 490 -0.53 -4.97 27.93
C PHE A 490 -1.42 -5.10 29.17
N TYR A 491 -2.62 -4.51 29.12
CA TYR A 491 -3.58 -4.49 30.23
C TYR A 491 -4.12 -5.88 30.60
N THR A 492 -4.39 -6.73 29.60
CA THR A 492 -4.97 -8.07 29.83
C THR A 492 -3.91 -9.11 30.19
N THR A 493 -2.66 -8.91 29.76
CA THR A 493 -1.66 -9.97 29.80
C THR A 493 -0.41 -9.65 30.61
N MET A 494 0.15 -8.44 30.48
CA MET A 494 1.39 -8.09 31.20
C MET A 494 1.12 -7.65 32.64
N GLN A 495 0.06 -6.87 32.86
CA GLN A 495 -0.30 -6.38 34.19
C GLN A 495 -0.89 -7.46 35.12
N ASN A 496 -1.10 -8.68 34.61
CA ASN A 496 -1.70 -9.84 35.30
C ASN A 496 -0.74 -10.96 35.64
N ARG A 497 0.56 -10.75 35.46
CA ARG A 497 1.57 -11.67 35.96
C ARG A 497 1.68 -11.50 37.47
N ILE A 498 1.22 -12.51 38.20
CA ILE A 498 1.57 -12.67 39.61
C ILE A 498 3.00 -13.23 39.63
N GLU A 499 3.90 -12.53 40.32
CA GLU A 499 5.21 -13.04 40.73
C GLU A 499 4.98 -14.33 41.54
N LEU A 500 5.47 -15.47 41.03
CA LEU A 500 5.64 -16.65 41.88
C LEU A 500 6.64 -16.27 42.97
N PRO A 501 6.35 -16.45 44.27
CA PRO A 501 7.36 -16.30 45.31
C PRO A 501 8.51 -17.24 44.95
N SER A 502 9.66 -16.66 44.62
CA SER A 502 10.86 -17.43 44.38
C SER A 502 11.14 -18.23 45.64
N TYR A 503 11.16 -19.56 45.53
CA TYR A 503 11.40 -20.52 46.62
C TYR A 503 12.83 -20.40 47.22
N HIS A 504 13.52 -19.30 46.97
CA HIS A 504 14.92 -19.06 47.35
C HIS A 504 15.11 -18.10 48.53
N GLN A 505 14.06 -17.71 49.25
CA GLN A 505 14.21 -16.87 50.44
C GLN A 505 13.70 -17.55 51.71
N ARG A 506 14.10 -18.80 51.92
CA ARG A 506 14.11 -19.40 53.26
C ARG A 506 15.44 -19.04 53.94
N ASN A 507 15.57 -17.76 54.32
CA ASN A 507 16.40 -17.23 55.40
C ASN A 507 16.53 -15.72 55.23
N HIS A 508 15.62 -14.95 55.83
CA HIS A 508 15.97 -13.89 56.81
C HIS A 508 14.74 -13.03 57.13
N LYS A 509 14.42 -13.00 58.43
CA LYS A 509 13.76 -11.94 59.21
C LYS A 509 12.41 -11.40 58.73
N SER A 510 11.41 -11.66 59.57
CA SER A 510 10.14 -10.95 59.73
C SER A 510 10.24 -9.45 59.45
N LEU A 511 9.53 -9.00 58.41
CA LEU A 511 9.14 -7.60 58.24
C LEU A 511 7.65 -7.56 57.89
N SER A 512 6.95 -6.67 58.56
CA SER A 512 5.50 -6.41 58.52
C SER A 512 4.90 -6.35 57.11
N PRO A 513 3.59 -6.64 56.93
CA PRO A 513 2.96 -6.61 55.62
C PRO A 513 2.90 -5.17 55.13
N SER A 514 3.79 -4.85 54.17
CA SER A 514 3.74 -3.57 53.47
C SER A 514 2.48 -3.51 52.61
N ARG A 515 1.78 -2.39 52.70
CA ARG A 515 0.41 -2.10 52.24
C ARG A 515 0.25 -1.97 50.71
N ASN A 516 1.04 -2.69 49.92
CA ASN A 516 1.02 -2.63 48.46
C ASN A 516 1.05 -4.04 47.85
N GLU A 517 -0.08 -4.75 47.90
CA GLU A 517 -0.26 -5.97 47.10
C GLU A 517 -0.44 -5.60 45.61
N PRO A 518 0.23 -6.27 44.66
CA PRO A 518 0.01 -6.06 43.24
C PRO A 518 -1.36 -6.59 42.83
N HIS A 519 -2.34 -5.70 42.75
CA HIS A 519 -3.66 -6.01 42.19
C HIS A 519 -3.55 -6.29 40.70
N GLY A 520 -3.52 -7.57 40.32
CA GLY A 520 -3.74 -7.98 38.93
C GLY A 520 -5.06 -7.41 38.39
N SER A 521 -5.02 -6.86 37.18
CA SER A 521 -6.21 -6.50 36.39
C SER A 521 -7.19 -7.68 36.26
N PRO A 522 -8.50 -7.48 36.47
CA PRO A 522 -9.51 -8.54 36.35
C PRO A 522 -9.72 -9.03 34.90
N ALA A 523 -9.11 -8.38 33.90
CA ALA A 523 -9.26 -8.69 32.48
C ALA A 523 -8.36 -9.86 32.04
N ARG A 524 -8.94 -11.02 31.72
CA ARG A 524 -8.20 -12.24 31.33
C ARG A 524 -7.55 -12.13 29.92
N PRO A 525 -6.43 -12.82 29.63
CA PRO A 525 -5.83 -12.88 28.28
C PRO A 525 -6.80 -13.35 27.19
N LYS A 526 -7.77 -14.21 27.56
CA LYS A 526 -8.86 -14.66 26.68
C LYS A 526 -9.71 -13.51 26.10
N LEU A 527 -9.77 -12.37 26.79
CA LEU A 527 -10.48 -11.18 26.31
C LEU A 527 -9.79 -10.63 25.05
N TYR A 528 -8.47 -10.43 25.10
CA TYR A 528 -7.70 -9.95 23.95
C TYR A 528 -7.84 -10.91 22.76
N GLU A 529 -7.66 -12.21 22.98
CA GLU A 529 -7.80 -13.21 21.93
C GLU A 529 -9.20 -13.20 21.30
N ALA A 530 -10.25 -13.00 22.11
CA ALA A 530 -11.62 -12.88 21.61
C ALA A 530 -11.82 -11.62 20.77
N ARG A 531 -11.27 -10.47 21.17
CA ARG A 531 -11.35 -9.22 20.38
C ARG A 531 -10.57 -9.33 19.08
N ARG A 532 -9.38 -9.93 19.10
CA ARG A 532 -8.60 -10.21 17.90
C ARG A 532 -9.35 -11.11 16.91
N ARG A 533 -9.91 -12.22 17.39
CA ARG A 533 -10.73 -13.11 16.52
C ARG A 533 -11.97 -12.40 15.99
N THR A 534 -12.56 -11.50 16.79
CA THR A 534 -13.68 -10.68 16.33
C THR A 534 -13.28 -9.80 15.15
N MET A 535 -12.16 -9.06 15.22
CA MET A 535 -11.67 -8.28 14.06
C MET A 535 -11.39 -9.14 12.83
N ALA A 536 -10.75 -10.30 13.02
CA ALA A 536 -10.48 -11.23 11.93
C ALA A 536 -11.78 -11.75 11.27
N THR A 537 -12.80 -12.02 12.08
CA THR A 537 -14.12 -12.46 11.59
C THR A 537 -14.85 -11.31 10.89
N CYS A 538 -14.76 -10.07 11.38
CA CYS A 538 -15.27 -8.90 10.67
C CYS A 538 -14.68 -8.79 9.26
N ASN A 539 -13.36 -8.97 9.13
CA ASN A 539 -12.69 -8.94 7.82
C ASN A 539 -13.14 -10.04 6.89
N LEU A 540 -13.32 -11.25 7.42
CA LEU A 540 -13.80 -12.37 6.63
C LEU A 540 -15.22 -12.12 6.10
N ILE A 541 -16.13 -11.66 6.97
CA ILE A 541 -17.51 -11.35 6.57
C ILE A 541 -17.53 -10.19 5.58
N ALA A 542 -16.78 -9.11 5.86
CA ALA A 542 -16.69 -7.96 4.96
C ALA A 542 -16.13 -8.36 3.59
N PHE A 543 -15.10 -9.22 3.54
CA PHE A 543 -14.55 -9.74 2.30
C PHE A 543 -15.58 -10.53 1.49
N ILE A 544 -16.40 -11.37 2.14
CA ILE A 544 -17.50 -12.08 1.49
C ILE A 544 -18.52 -11.09 0.91
N VAL A 545 -18.93 -10.09 1.69
CA VAL A 545 -19.89 -9.07 1.22
C VAL A 545 -19.31 -8.27 0.06
N PHE A 546 -18.07 -7.81 0.13
CA PHE A 546 -17.43 -7.07 -0.96
C PHE A 546 -17.33 -7.87 -2.25
N THR A 547 -17.14 -9.19 -2.14
CA THR A 547 -17.04 -10.07 -3.31
C THR A 547 -18.41 -10.33 -3.94
N LEU A 548 -19.47 -10.44 -3.12
CA LEU A 548 -20.83 -10.73 -3.60
C LEU A 548 -21.63 -9.49 -3.99
N TRP A 549 -21.37 -8.35 -3.34
CA TRP A 549 -22.11 -7.10 -3.50
C TRP A 549 -21.16 -5.90 -3.44
N PRO A 550 -20.40 -5.64 -4.52
CA PRO A 550 -19.53 -4.46 -4.59
C PRO A 550 -20.40 -3.20 -4.57
N CYS A 551 -19.99 -2.18 -3.81
CA CYS A 551 -20.75 -0.94 -3.64
C CYS A 551 -19.82 0.26 -3.73
N MET A 552 -20.13 1.17 -4.67
CA MET A 552 -19.33 2.37 -4.90
C MET A 552 -19.52 3.37 -3.76
N PRO A 553 -18.45 4.00 -3.25
CA PRO A 553 -18.56 5.03 -2.22
C PRO A 553 -19.15 6.34 -2.77
N PRO A 554 -19.78 7.18 -1.92
CA PRO A 554 -20.46 8.40 -2.36
C PRO A 554 -19.55 9.37 -3.13
N ARG A 555 -18.30 9.56 -2.69
CA ARG A 555 -17.33 10.44 -3.34
C ARG A 555 -17.04 10.13 -4.81
N LEU A 556 -17.22 8.88 -5.23
CA LEU A 556 -16.97 8.43 -6.62
C LEU A 556 -18.23 8.49 -7.50
N LEU A 557 -19.39 8.86 -6.95
CA LEU A 557 -20.63 8.97 -7.73
C LEU A 557 -20.67 10.20 -8.63
N SER A 558 -19.92 11.25 -8.28
CA SER A 558 -19.88 12.52 -9.02
C SER A 558 -18.89 12.52 -10.20
N ASP A 559 -18.43 11.33 -10.63
CA ASP A 559 -17.46 11.17 -11.71
C ASP A 559 -17.96 11.79 -13.04
N PRO A 560 -17.26 12.77 -13.62
CA PRO A 560 -17.66 13.42 -14.86
C PRO A 560 -17.60 12.48 -16.08
N ASP A 561 -16.75 11.46 -16.06
CA ASP A 561 -16.36 10.68 -17.26
C ASP A 561 -17.37 9.55 -17.60
N VAL A 562 -18.48 9.43 -16.86
CA VAL A 562 -19.45 8.34 -17.02
C VAL A 562 -20.66 8.77 -17.85
N ALA A 563 -20.82 8.19 -19.04
CA ALA A 563 -21.98 8.40 -19.91
C ALA A 563 -23.24 7.61 -19.46
N GLY A 564 -24.43 8.09 -19.87
CA GLY A 564 -25.72 7.39 -19.66
C GLY A 564 -26.60 7.93 -18.52
N ALA A 565 -27.85 7.43 -18.45
CA ALA A 565 -28.86 7.89 -17.49
C ALA A 565 -28.45 7.66 -16.02
N VAL A 566 -27.82 6.52 -15.75
CA VAL A 566 -27.29 6.15 -14.42
C VAL A 566 -26.18 7.11 -13.98
N GLY A 567 -25.31 7.54 -14.90
CA GLY A 567 -24.26 8.53 -14.62
C GLY A 567 -24.85 9.92 -14.32
N LYS A 568 -25.87 10.34 -15.07
CA LYS A 568 -26.58 11.61 -14.83
C LYS A 568 -27.24 11.64 -13.45
N GLU A 569 -27.90 10.56 -13.06
CA GLU A 569 -28.52 10.42 -11.74
C GLU A 569 -27.46 10.45 -10.62
N ALA A 570 -26.37 9.69 -10.76
CA ALA A 570 -25.27 9.68 -9.78
C ALA A 570 -24.66 11.08 -9.57
N ARG A 571 -24.44 11.83 -10.67
CA ARG A 571 -23.93 13.21 -10.61
C ARG A 571 -24.92 14.21 -9.98
N SER A 572 -26.23 13.97 -10.07
CA SER A 572 -27.24 14.88 -9.52
C SER A 572 -27.11 15.08 -8.00
N PHE A 573 -26.52 14.12 -7.30
CA PHE A 573 -26.31 14.21 -5.85
C PHE A 573 -25.12 15.10 -5.45
N GLY A 574 -24.14 15.32 -6.33
CA GLY A 574 -23.08 16.32 -6.11
C GLY A 574 -22.13 16.07 -4.91
N PHE A 575 -21.84 14.82 -4.57
CA PHE A 575 -20.85 14.48 -3.54
C PHE A 575 -19.45 14.99 -3.92
N VAL A 576 -18.68 15.47 -2.93
CA VAL A 576 -17.32 16.02 -3.13
C VAL A 576 -16.27 15.09 -2.50
N ASP A 577 -15.19 14.78 -3.20
CA ASP A 577 -14.06 14.05 -2.60
C ASP A 577 -13.13 15.00 -1.84
N THR A 578 -13.25 15.04 -0.52
CA THR A 578 -12.44 15.91 0.36
C THR A 578 -11.13 15.28 0.81
N VAL A 579 -10.94 13.97 0.57
CA VAL A 579 -9.80 13.20 1.11
C VAL A 579 -8.78 12.86 0.02
N HIS A 580 -9.23 12.57 -1.20
CA HIS A 580 -8.36 12.16 -2.31
C HIS A 580 -8.28 13.20 -3.45
N GLY A 581 -8.97 14.34 -3.33
CA GLY A 581 -8.89 15.46 -4.27
C GLY A 581 -7.53 16.18 -4.25
N ALA A 582 -7.34 17.14 -5.17
CA ALA A 582 -6.07 17.87 -5.36
C ALA A 582 -5.60 18.68 -4.13
N GLU A 583 -6.50 19.00 -3.19
CA GLU A 583 -6.22 19.66 -1.91
C GLU A 583 -6.38 18.71 -0.69
N GLY A 584 -6.67 17.43 -0.93
CA GLY A 584 -6.93 16.43 0.11
C GLY A 584 -5.66 15.96 0.83
N GLU A 585 -5.80 15.55 2.09
CA GLU A 585 -4.69 14.97 2.86
C GLU A 585 -4.35 13.56 2.33
N SER A 586 -3.35 13.47 1.46
CA SER A 586 -2.85 12.22 0.91
C SER A 586 -2.29 11.31 2.01
N SER A 587 -2.95 10.19 2.28
CA SER A 587 -2.38 9.08 3.08
C SER A 587 -1.93 7.95 2.16
N VAL A 588 -0.80 7.33 2.50
CA VAL A 588 -0.18 6.22 1.74
C VAL A 588 -1.12 5.01 1.68
N TRP A 589 -1.93 4.85 2.71
CA TRP A 589 -2.83 3.73 2.87
C TRP A 589 -4.12 3.91 2.05
N THR A 590 -4.59 5.14 1.85
CA THR A 590 -5.80 5.41 1.04
C THR A 590 -5.49 5.58 -0.45
N GLN A 591 -4.29 6.05 -0.81
CA GLN A 591 -3.88 6.28 -2.21
C GLN A 591 -3.14 5.10 -2.87
N ASN A 592 -2.95 3.98 -2.18
CA ASN A 592 -2.21 2.86 -2.75
C ASN A 592 -2.96 2.27 -3.96
N LYS A 593 -2.28 2.09 -5.11
CA LYS A 593 -2.84 1.45 -6.34
C LYS A 593 -3.47 0.08 -6.07
N PHE A 594 -3.12 -0.51 -4.94
CA PHE A 594 -3.68 -1.75 -4.42
C PHE A 594 -4.74 -1.51 -3.33
N CYS A 595 -5.62 -0.51 -3.39
CA CYS A 595 -6.83 -0.40 -2.54
C CYS A 595 -8.10 -0.52 -3.39
N ASN A 596 -9.09 -1.34 -3.00
CA ASN A 596 -10.33 -1.49 -3.78
C ASN A 596 -11.20 -0.26 -3.53
N GLN A 597 -11.21 0.67 -4.49
CA GLN A 597 -11.92 1.94 -4.35
C GLN A 597 -13.45 1.77 -4.34
N TYR A 598 -13.97 0.60 -4.75
CA TYR A 598 -15.41 0.30 -4.87
C TYR A 598 -15.95 -0.63 -3.76
N ALA A 599 -15.31 -0.62 -2.58
CA ALA A 599 -15.68 -1.45 -1.43
C ALA A 599 -16.23 -0.61 -0.27
N ALA A 600 -17.35 0.09 -0.49
CA ALA A 600 -17.98 0.92 0.54
C ALA A 600 -18.72 0.11 1.62
N MET A 601 -19.45 -0.94 1.24
CA MET A 601 -20.33 -1.69 2.16
C MET A 601 -19.79 -3.09 2.44
N PRO A 602 -19.58 -3.51 3.71
CA PRO A 602 -19.84 -2.79 4.97
C PRO A 602 -18.69 -1.88 5.41
N SER A 603 -18.98 -0.82 6.19
CA SER A 603 -17.94 0.06 6.71
C SER A 603 -17.13 -0.60 7.83
N LEU A 604 -15.95 -1.10 7.49
CA LEU A 604 -15.00 -1.65 8.47
C LEU A 604 -14.40 -0.58 9.39
N HIS A 605 -14.28 0.66 8.91
CA HIS A 605 -13.84 1.80 9.73
C HIS A 605 -14.75 2.00 10.93
N PHE A 606 -16.06 2.04 10.70
CA PHE A 606 -17.03 2.11 11.78
C PHE A 606 -17.12 0.78 12.57
N GLY A 607 -17.09 -0.37 11.90
CA GLY A 607 -17.14 -1.67 12.56
C GLY A 607 -16.02 -1.86 13.60
N TYR A 608 -14.79 -1.44 13.28
CA TYR A 608 -13.64 -1.47 14.19
C TYR A 608 -13.73 -0.43 15.29
N SER A 609 -14.15 0.80 14.98
CA SER A 609 -14.28 1.83 16.01
C SER A 609 -15.36 1.46 17.03
N LEU A 610 -16.45 0.84 16.57
CA LEU A 610 -17.49 0.27 17.43
C LEU A 610 -16.95 -0.89 18.27
N LEU A 611 -16.17 -1.80 17.68
CA LEU A 611 -15.54 -2.89 18.43
C LEU A 611 -14.65 -2.37 19.57
N ILE A 612 -13.83 -1.36 19.28
CA ILE A 612 -12.96 -0.69 20.24
C ILE A 612 -13.80 -0.03 21.33
N GLY A 613 -14.80 0.75 20.94
CA GLY A 613 -15.73 1.41 21.86
C GLY A 613 -16.41 0.43 22.80
N LEU A 614 -17.03 -0.63 22.27
CA LEU A 614 -17.65 -1.70 23.06
C LEU A 614 -16.65 -2.43 23.97
N THR A 615 -15.40 -2.59 23.54
CA THR A 615 -14.36 -3.22 24.37
C THR A 615 -13.97 -2.31 25.54
N ILE A 616 -13.85 -1.01 25.34
CA ILE A 616 -13.58 -0.03 26.39
C ILE A 616 -14.76 0.03 27.38
N LEU A 617 -15.99 0.02 26.88
CA LEU A 617 -17.22 0.01 27.69
C LEU A 617 -17.35 -1.26 28.54
N SER A 618 -16.98 -2.41 27.98
CA SER A 618 -17.04 -3.72 28.64
C SER A 618 -15.78 -4.09 29.43
N LEU A 619 -14.77 -3.20 29.48
CA LEU A 619 -13.52 -3.47 30.18
C LEU A 619 -13.78 -3.65 31.68
N PRO A 620 -13.44 -4.81 32.28
CA PRO A 620 -13.63 -5.00 33.71
C PRO A 620 -12.58 -4.15 34.45
N LEU A 621 -13.04 -3.16 35.22
CA LEU A 621 -12.17 -2.35 36.08
C LEU A 621 -12.02 -3.02 37.45
N ALA A 622 -10.84 -2.89 38.06
CA ALA A 622 -10.55 -3.45 39.39
C ALA A 622 -11.57 -3.00 40.46
N PRO A 623 -11.90 -3.83 41.47
CA PRO A 623 -12.99 -3.56 42.44
C PRO A 623 -12.88 -2.23 43.18
N GLN A 624 -11.66 -1.76 43.44
CA GLN A 624 -11.39 -0.46 44.08
C GLN A 624 -11.90 0.74 43.25
N HIS A 625 -12.01 0.58 41.94
CA HIS A 625 -12.50 1.60 41.01
C HIS A 625 -13.98 1.40 40.64
N GLN A 626 -14.67 0.42 41.23
CA GLN A 626 -16.11 0.17 41.02
C GLN A 626 -17.01 0.89 42.04
N ARG A 627 -16.44 1.52 43.08
CA ARG A 627 -17.20 2.25 44.10
C ARG A 627 -17.92 3.46 43.47
N SER A 628 -19.22 3.31 43.23
CA SER A 628 -20.12 4.39 42.82
C SER A 628 -20.33 5.36 43.97
N ARG A 629 -20.20 6.68 43.72
CA ARG A 629 -20.62 7.70 44.70
C ARG A 629 -22.13 7.86 44.61
N VAL A 630 -22.83 7.72 45.73
CA VAL A 630 -24.27 7.94 45.81
C VAL A 630 -24.50 9.41 46.18
N LEU A 631 -25.02 10.19 45.24
CA LEU A 631 -25.44 11.56 45.49
C LEU A 631 -26.94 11.55 45.81
N SER A 632 -27.30 11.88 47.04
CA SER A 632 -28.70 12.07 47.43
C SER A 632 -29.08 13.55 47.28
N VAL A 633 -29.90 13.86 46.28
CA VAL A 633 -30.43 15.22 46.08
C VAL A 633 -31.83 15.28 46.67
N ARG A 634 -32.06 16.22 47.59
CA ARG A 634 -33.39 16.47 48.18
C ARG A 634 -34.12 17.48 47.31
N THR A 635 -35.18 17.05 46.63
CA THR A 635 -36.01 17.95 45.80
C THR A 635 -36.89 18.82 46.70
N PRO A 636 -36.93 20.16 46.53
CA PRO A 636 -37.67 21.06 47.42
C PRO A 636 -39.21 20.95 47.32
N PHE A 637 -39.75 20.28 46.30
CA PHE A 637 -41.20 20.26 46.04
C PHE A 637 -41.91 18.92 46.31
N ALA A 638 -41.19 17.82 46.59
CA ALA A 638 -41.80 16.48 46.61
C ALA A 638 -41.36 15.56 47.76
N GLY A 639 -40.52 16.02 48.70
CA GLY A 639 -40.08 15.22 49.88
C GLY A 639 -39.31 13.93 49.58
N LYS A 640 -39.20 13.49 48.32
CA LYS A 640 -38.47 12.30 47.89
C LYS A 640 -36.99 12.59 47.73
N THR A 641 -36.16 11.73 48.29
CA THR A 641 -34.70 11.77 48.10
C THR A 641 -34.35 11.00 46.83
N MET A 642 -33.89 11.70 45.80
CA MET A 642 -33.40 11.04 44.59
C MET A 642 -31.96 10.59 44.83
N ARG A 643 -31.73 9.27 44.86
CA ARG A 643 -30.39 8.68 45.01
C ARG A 643 -29.80 8.40 43.63
N LEU A 644 -28.98 9.31 43.12
CA LEU A 644 -28.24 9.15 41.87
C LEU A 644 -26.92 8.41 42.15
N ARG A 645 -26.76 7.22 41.57
CA ARG A 645 -25.50 6.46 41.64
C ARG A 645 -24.61 6.91 40.48
N LEU A 646 -23.61 7.75 40.76
CA LEU A 646 -22.64 8.17 39.75
C LEU A 646 -21.56 7.08 39.58
N PRO A 647 -21.19 6.72 38.33
CA PRO A 647 -20.06 5.84 38.07
C PRO A 647 -18.76 6.50 38.55
N SER A 648 -17.74 5.68 38.85
CA SER A 648 -16.42 6.22 39.20
C SER A 648 -15.84 7.05 38.05
N ALA A 649 -14.97 8.02 38.36
CA ALA A 649 -14.37 8.90 37.34
C ALA A 649 -13.69 8.11 36.19
N ARG A 650 -13.05 6.97 36.51
CA ARG A 650 -12.43 6.09 35.51
C ARG A 650 -13.47 5.34 34.67
N ARG A 651 -14.58 4.89 35.27
CA ARG A 651 -15.69 4.27 34.54
C ARG A 651 -16.39 5.29 33.64
N LEU A 652 -16.58 6.52 34.12
CA LEU A 652 -17.10 7.64 33.33
C LEU A 652 -16.18 7.96 32.15
N ALA A 653 -14.86 8.00 32.36
CA ALA A 653 -13.90 8.18 31.26
C ALA A 653 -14.00 7.06 30.22
N CYS A 654 -14.14 5.79 30.64
CA CYS A 654 -14.35 4.67 29.71
C CYS A 654 -15.68 4.80 28.94
N LEU A 655 -16.74 5.29 29.60
CA LEU A 655 -18.04 5.56 28.94
C LEU A 655 -17.90 6.65 27.89
N ILE A 656 -17.28 7.78 28.25
CA ILE A 656 -17.07 8.91 27.36
C ILE A 656 -16.21 8.49 26.15
N VAL A 657 -15.03 7.90 26.39
CA VAL A 657 -14.13 7.48 25.30
C VAL A 657 -14.75 6.38 24.44
N GLY A 658 -15.42 5.42 25.07
CA GLY A 658 -16.04 4.29 24.38
C GLY A 658 -17.20 4.68 23.46
N ILE A 659 -17.89 5.79 23.75
CA ILE A 659 -18.96 6.35 22.90
C ILE A 659 -18.38 7.38 21.92
N ALA A 660 -17.48 8.24 22.37
CA ALA A 660 -16.92 9.32 21.56
C ALA A 660 -16.15 8.77 20.36
N TYR A 661 -15.31 7.75 20.54
CA TYR A 661 -14.48 7.23 19.45
C TYR A 661 -15.28 6.71 18.24
N PRO A 662 -16.25 5.77 18.39
CA PRO A 662 -17.06 5.35 17.25
C PRO A 662 -17.91 6.48 16.66
N THR A 663 -18.39 7.42 17.49
CA THR A 663 -19.17 8.57 17.01
C THR A 663 -18.32 9.51 16.15
N ILE A 664 -17.08 9.81 16.56
CA ILE A 664 -16.15 10.64 15.80
C ILE A 664 -15.83 9.98 14.45
N ILE A 665 -15.60 8.67 14.44
CA ILE A 665 -15.33 7.94 13.19
C ILE A 665 -16.55 7.91 12.28
N LEU A 666 -17.76 7.74 12.83
CA LEU A 666 -19.01 7.81 12.05
C LEU A 666 -19.17 9.17 11.36
N VAL A 667 -19.00 10.24 12.12
CA VAL A 667 -19.06 11.61 11.58
C VAL A 667 -17.99 11.79 10.51
N ALA A 668 -16.78 11.27 10.73
CA ALA A 668 -15.68 11.41 9.78
C ALA A 668 -15.94 10.69 8.46
N ILE A 669 -16.43 9.44 8.48
CA ILE A 669 -16.68 8.69 7.24
C ILE A 669 -17.80 9.28 6.39
N VAL A 670 -18.81 9.89 7.03
CA VAL A 670 -19.93 10.56 6.36
C VAL A 670 -19.51 11.93 5.83
N ALA A 671 -18.84 12.75 6.66
CA ALA A 671 -18.36 14.08 6.28
C ALA A 671 -17.37 14.04 5.10
N THR A 672 -16.59 12.96 5.00
CA THR A 672 -15.62 12.74 3.91
C THR A 672 -16.21 12.06 2.68
N ALA A 673 -17.53 11.81 2.65
CA ALA A 673 -18.23 11.08 1.59
C ALA A 673 -17.59 9.72 1.26
N ASN A 674 -16.97 9.07 2.24
CA ASN A 674 -16.34 7.76 2.06
C ASN A 674 -17.34 6.60 2.21
N HIS A 675 -18.38 6.79 3.00
CA HIS A 675 -19.39 5.77 3.30
C HIS A 675 -20.79 6.40 3.45
N PHE A 676 -21.81 5.60 3.12
CA PHE A 676 -23.21 5.90 3.43
C PHE A 676 -23.53 5.60 4.90
N VAL A 677 -24.62 6.14 5.44
CA VAL A 677 -25.09 5.84 6.81
C VAL A 677 -25.46 4.36 6.91
N LEU A 678 -26.10 3.79 5.89
CA LEU A 678 -26.39 2.35 5.87
C LEU A 678 -25.14 1.48 5.84
N ASP A 679 -24.01 1.96 5.30
CA ASP A 679 -22.74 1.22 5.38
C ASP A 679 -22.27 1.07 6.83
N ALA A 680 -22.50 2.10 7.66
CA ALA A 680 -22.19 2.07 9.08
C ALA A 680 -23.12 1.12 9.84
N VAL A 681 -24.41 1.07 9.47
CA VAL A 681 -25.36 0.09 10.01
C VAL A 681 -24.93 -1.33 9.66
N ALA A 682 -24.59 -1.59 8.39
CA ALA A 682 -24.05 -2.88 7.95
C ALA A 682 -22.75 -3.23 8.69
N GLY A 683 -21.85 -2.26 8.88
CA GLY A 683 -20.63 -2.42 9.68
C GLY A 683 -20.90 -2.79 11.14
N ALA A 684 -21.93 -2.19 11.76
CA ALA A 684 -22.36 -2.53 13.12
C ALA A 684 -22.94 -3.94 13.20
N MET A 685 -23.76 -4.35 12.24
CA MET A 685 -24.31 -5.70 12.13
C MET A 685 -23.19 -6.73 12.00
N VAL A 686 -22.22 -6.49 11.10
CA VAL A 686 -21.05 -7.35 10.92
C VAL A 686 -20.24 -7.44 12.21
N CYS A 687 -20.03 -6.31 12.91
CA CYS A 687 -19.35 -6.30 14.21
C CYS A 687 -20.08 -7.14 15.25
N GLY A 688 -21.41 -7.05 15.34
CA GLY A 688 -22.24 -7.86 16.26
C GLY A 688 -22.21 -9.36 15.94
N LEU A 689 -22.32 -9.72 14.66
CA LEU A 689 -22.21 -11.10 14.19
C LEU A 689 -20.82 -11.67 14.48
N ALA A 690 -19.76 -10.91 14.19
CA ALA A 690 -18.40 -11.31 14.51
C ALA A 690 -18.17 -11.45 16.02
N TRP A 691 -18.74 -10.55 16.84
CA TRP A 691 -18.58 -10.57 18.29
C TRP A 691 -19.14 -11.86 18.92
N THR A 692 -20.26 -12.36 18.39
CA THR A 692 -20.88 -13.60 18.84
C THR A 692 -20.30 -14.84 18.14
N GLY A 693 -19.95 -14.72 16.86
CA GLY A 693 -19.50 -15.81 15.98
C GLY A 693 -17.99 -16.07 15.95
N ASN A 694 -17.14 -15.27 16.60
CA ASN A 694 -15.66 -15.38 16.51
C ASN A 694 -15.09 -16.76 16.93
N ARG A 695 -15.88 -17.62 17.57
CA ARG A 695 -15.47 -18.98 17.95
C ARG A 695 -15.28 -19.90 16.74
N VAL A 696 -15.87 -19.58 15.58
CA VAL A 696 -15.69 -20.36 14.35
C VAL A 696 -14.22 -20.46 13.94
N LEU A 697 -13.43 -19.41 14.19
CA LEU A 697 -12.00 -19.40 13.89
C LEU A 697 -11.19 -20.36 14.77
N LEU A 698 -11.73 -20.85 15.88
CA LEU A 698 -11.08 -21.87 16.70
C LEU A 698 -11.02 -23.24 16.00
N ASN A 699 -11.88 -23.46 14.99
CA ASN A 699 -11.81 -24.66 14.16
C ASN A 699 -10.56 -24.72 13.28
N LEU A 700 -9.85 -23.60 13.12
CA LEU A 700 -8.56 -23.52 12.41
C LEU A 700 -7.36 -23.83 13.31
N LEU A 701 -7.56 -24.09 14.61
CA LEU A 701 -6.47 -24.45 15.51
C LEU A 701 -5.71 -25.72 15.09
N PRO A 702 -6.34 -26.80 14.59
CA PRO A 702 -5.58 -27.94 14.08
C PRO A 702 -4.63 -27.54 12.94
N LEU A 703 -5.08 -26.66 12.04
CA LEU A 703 -4.24 -26.16 10.94
C LEU A 703 -3.05 -25.33 11.47
N GLU A 704 -3.30 -24.46 12.46
CA GLU A 704 -2.25 -23.74 13.18
C GLU A 704 -1.22 -24.71 13.79
N ASP A 705 -1.68 -25.83 14.35
CA ASP A 705 -0.82 -26.83 14.98
C ASP A 705 0.08 -27.54 13.97
N TYR A 706 -0.47 -27.91 12.82
CA TYR A 706 0.31 -28.47 11.71
C TYR A 706 1.34 -27.47 11.18
N PHE A 707 0.96 -26.20 11.04
CA PHE A 707 1.89 -25.14 10.59
C PHE A 707 3.04 -24.94 11.58
N LEU A 708 2.72 -24.75 12.87
CA LEU A 708 3.71 -24.61 13.93
C LEU A 708 4.64 -25.83 14.02
N TRP A 709 4.10 -27.02 13.78
CA TRP A 709 4.88 -28.25 13.73
C TRP A 709 5.84 -28.31 12.54
N CYS A 710 5.40 -27.88 11.35
CA CYS A 710 6.22 -27.83 10.13
C CYS A 710 7.38 -26.83 10.28
N VAL A 711 7.09 -25.65 10.84
CA VAL A 711 8.09 -24.59 11.03
C VAL A 711 8.94 -24.83 12.30
N ARG A 712 8.65 -25.88 13.08
CA ARG A 712 9.35 -26.24 14.32
C ARG A 712 9.34 -25.13 15.37
N ILE A 713 8.19 -24.51 15.57
CA ILE A 713 7.98 -23.43 16.55
C ILE A 713 6.90 -23.85 17.55
N ASP A 714 7.22 -23.74 18.83
CA ASP A 714 6.22 -23.72 19.90
C ASP A 714 5.71 -22.31 20.20
N LYS A 715 4.38 -22.19 20.34
CA LYS A 715 3.68 -20.96 20.71
C LYS A 715 3.45 -20.95 22.23
N PRO A 716 3.81 -19.88 22.95
CA PRO A 716 3.64 -19.83 24.40
C PRO A 716 2.16 -19.89 24.80
N GLU A 717 1.73 -21.00 25.41
CA GLU A 717 0.38 -21.17 25.94
C GLU A 717 0.26 -20.46 27.29
N ARG A 718 -0.74 -19.57 27.44
CA ARG A 718 -0.95 -18.79 28.66
C ARG A 718 -2.14 -19.34 29.42
N ARG A 719 -1.88 -20.13 30.46
CA ARG A 719 -2.92 -20.69 31.32
C ARG A 719 -3.13 -19.78 32.53
N ALA A 720 -4.39 -19.47 32.83
CA ALA A 720 -4.75 -18.91 34.13
C ALA A 720 -4.66 -20.04 35.16
N VAL A 721 -3.79 -19.89 36.15
CA VAL A 721 -3.65 -20.85 37.26
C VAL A 721 -4.45 -20.29 38.44
N LEU A 722 -5.36 -21.10 38.96
CA LEU A 722 -6.05 -20.86 40.23
C LEU A 722 -5.14 -21.45 41.31
N PHE A 723 -4.70 -20.62 42.25
CA PHE A 723 -4.08 -21.12 43.47
C PHE A 723 -5.19 -21.23 44.52
N GLU A 724 -5.39 -22.44 45.05
CA GLU A 724 -6.05 -22.63 46.35
C GLU A 724 -4.93 -22.66 47.39
N ASP A 725 -4.81 -21.60 48.18
CA ASP A 725 -4.02 -21.66 49.41
C ASP A 725 -4.87 -22.43 50.43
N GLY A 726 -4.38 -23.60 50.84
CA GLY A 726 -4.93 -24.40 51.92
C GLY A 726 -4.41 -23.93 53.27
N GLU A 727 -5.31 -23.98 54.25
CA GLU A 727 -5.17 -23.78 55.69
C GLU A 727 -5.35 -22.34 56.21
N ASP A 728 -6.39 -22.21 57.03
CA ASP A 728 -6.84 -21.11 57.91
C ASP A 728 -7.82 -20.02 57.37
N ASP A 729 -9.11 -20.27 57.66
CA ASP A 729 -10.32 -19.43 57.86
C ASP A 729 -10.62 -18.12 57.10
N GLU A 730 -9.84 -17.68 56.12
CA GLU A 730 -10.29 -16.65 55.16
C GLU A 730 -9.89 -17.03 53.73
N ARG A 731 -10.84 -17.59 52.96
CA ARG A 731 -10.64 -17.98 51.55
C ARG A 731 -10.36 -16.77 50.65
N VAL A 732 -9.09 -16.36 50.53
CA VAL A 732 -8.64 -15.38 49.53
C VAL A 732 -8.18 -16.10 48.26
N LEU A 733 -9.08 -16.22 47.29
CA LEU A 733 -8.77 -16.75 45.94
C LEU A 733 -7.78 -15.84 45.19
N LYS A 734 -6.50 -16.20 45.16
CA LYS A 734 -5.49 -15.53 44.31
C LYS A 734 -5.52 -16.13 42.89
N LYS A 735 -5.67 -15.27 41.87
CA LYS A 735 -5.81 -15.66 40.45
C LYS A 735 -4.70 -15.03 39.61
N GLY A 736 -3.78 -15.85 39.10
CA GLY A 736 -2.63 -15.40 38.30
C GLY A 736 -2.55 -16.07 36.92
N VAL A 737 -1.75 -15.49 36.02
CA VAL A 737 -1.44 -16.08 34.70
C VAL A 737 0.01 -16.59 34.72
N VAL A 738 0.21 -17.89 34.51
CA VAL A 738 1.53 -18.52 34.35
C VAL A 738 1.79 -18.74 32.87
N VAL A 739 2.97 -18.32 32.39
CA VAL A 739 3.44 -18.61 31.03
C VAL A 739 4.30 -19.87 31.12
N HIS A 740 3.88 -20.96 30.46
CA HIS A 740 4.63 -22.22 30.40
C HIS A 740 5.44 -22.34 29.09
#